data_AF-A0A1C3EAI4-F1
#
_entry.id   AF-A0A1C3EAI4-F1
#
_cell.length_a   1.000
_cell.length_b   1.000
_cell.length_c   1.000
_cell.angle_alpha   90.00
_cell.angle_beta   90.00
_cell.angle_gamma   90.00
#
_symmetry.space_group_name_H-M   'P 1'
#
loop_
_entity.id
_entity.type
_entity.pdbx_description
1 polymer ?
#
loop_
_entity_poly.entity_id
_entity_poly.type
_entity_poly.pdbx_seq_one_letter_code
_entity_poly.pdbx_strand_id
1 'polypeptide(L)'
;MKLSALSSALLVALSFSGSAYAEVQVDRLENVRDLMTFNPLSDQEKVELFDQASLLINDIYVNKEQKNNYYGVSPTYAGHVDPDEAMAKIKAKLADLSTEEFYKELHLTFASQRDLHLTYVFPFPYRAFTSFLPLTMTRMEGNEVRISTLSDQYLTGDYLNGQLAPSVGDVLVAYNGKTVEQILKEKQTVAQGSNNYGGFVRALSLLTRAPQSTKLAPEQNEAVLTLKREATGETYDVTLPWLVTWDDAALAAAPQNAVADIPTVADLAIAKDSYQEKVNKLNKQFGMQQASYFDLNPTGEPILNWAIIPKDGKKVGYMKLDSFVPVNGPEKMIGELINLIHYKMADTDSLIIDVRDNPGGYILIADIMSQMFIPGKAEVGDFKIVNSDVNKPIVDFLAQYDLNVDMSNGGKYSNLFQFTSDEVANSIGQLYYNPVAVLSNAKSYSAGDMFTCAMQDNGAAVVYGEDPQTGAGGANVFRHDFLSSVIGGDFKPLPDSSNITVSWGQALREKYYKNNLIEDYGCTASVDVSLEPMDLKTGNKGQFDKIMTDLLSKPAPRSYYKINGNNDRVLPMPKQAPSLSLQVKNVEHVALYVNGQLFNKKSVYAYGPEKTVVLPLVDGMQSGDTYELTVVGLDGGNQPLWNTKRIVVTQGSVYENNTSYPIPDANSGGVTSTIDVTESGTPGKVKVSVDISHTYIADLRVTLTSPAGTEFVIHNNDGGAGDDIVKTVEFDTGSEDVAGVWSLKAVDRIGFDTGTINSWKLAL
;
A
#
# COMPACT_ATOMS: atom_id res chain seq x y z
N MET A 1 55.72 -18.68 -1.03
CA MET A 1 56.35 -19.81 -1.77
C MET A 1 55.24 -20.56 -2.49
N LYS A 2 55.25 -20.49 -3.83
CA LYS A 2 54.48 -21.25 -4.84
C LYS A 2 52.94 -21.14 -4.92
N LEU A 3 52.52 -20.44 -5.97
CA LEU A 3 51.25 -20.55 -6.72
C LEU A 3 51.10 -21.92 -7.42
N SER A 4 49.84 -22.37 -7.63
CA SER A 4 49.26 -23.07 -8.82
C SER A 4 48.04 -23.90 -8.34
N ALA A 5 46.86 -24.05 -8.97
CA ALA A 5 46.33 -23.75 -10.31
C ALA A 5 44.78 -23.85 -10.22
N LEU A 6 44.02 -22.85 -10.71
CA LEU A 6 43.12 -22.89 -11.88
C LEU A 6 41.95 -23.91 -11.87
N SER A 7 40.73 -23.39 -11.74
CA SER A 7 39.55 -23.84 -12.48
C SER A 7 38.80 -22.64 -13.06
N SER A 8 39.18 -22.33 -14.29
CA SER A 8 38.50 -21.64 -15.40
C SER A 8 37.17 -20.90 -15.12
N ALA A 9 37.28 -19.57 -15.06
CA ALA A 9 36.19 -18.64 -15.36
C ALA A 9 36.07 -18.43 -16.87
N LEU A 10 34.84 -18.45 -17.41
CA LEU A 10 34.54 -17.90 -18.73
C LEU A 10 33.75 -16.59 -18.52
N LEU A 11 34.47 -15.50 -18.27
CA LEU A 11 33.92 -14.14 -18.33
C LEU A 11 33.87 -13.70 -19.80
N VAL A 12 32.67 -13.43 -20.32
CA VAL A 12 32.50 -12.50 -21.45
C VAL A 12 32.32 -11.12 -20.84
N ALA A 13 33.41 -10.36 -20.78
CA ALA A 13 33.40 -8.97 -20.35
C ALA A 13 32.85 -8.08 -21.47
N LEU A 14 31.60 -7.62 -21.32
CA LEU A 14 31.12 -6.40 -21.97
C LEU A 14 31.28 -5.27 -20.96
N SER A 15 32.24 -4.39 -21.22
CA SER A 15 32.51 -3.19 -20.44
C SER A 15 31.36 -2.18 -20.60
N PHE A 16 30.44 -2.19 -19.64
CA PHE A 16 29.61 -1.05 -19.32
C PHE A 16 30.04 -0.52 -17.95
N SER A 17 30.24 0.79 -17.85
CA SER A 17 30.36 1.50 -16.58
C SER A 17 29.06 1.37 -15.82
N GLY A 18 28.96 0.34 -14.99
CA GLY A 18 27.86 0.09 -14.08
C GLY A 18 28.40 -0.04 -12.66
N SER A 19 27.76 0.63 -11.71
CA SER A 19 27.93 0.39 -10.28
C SER A 19 28.04 -1.11 -10.02
N ALA A 20 29.10 -1.55 -9.35
CA ALA A 20 29.25 -2.95 -8.96
C ALA A 20 28.05 -3.34 -8.09
N TYR A 21 27.14 -4.15 -8.63
CA TYR A 21 26.10 -4.78 -7.82
C TYR A 21 26.80 -5.71 -6.83
N ALA A 22 26.51 -5.56 -5.53
CA ALA A 22 27.00 -6.49 -4.53
C ALA A 22 26.57 -7.92 -4.91
N GLU A 23 27.54 -8.83 -5.04
CA GLU A 23 27.28 -10.20 -5.48
C GLU A 23 26.71 -10.99 -4.29
N VAL A 24 25.42 -11.33 -4.37
CA VAL A 24 24.76 -12.11 -3.32
C VAL A 24 25.35 -13.51 -3.28
N GLN A 25 25.92 -13.88 -2.14
CA GLN A 25 26.54 -15.18 -1.96
C GLN A 25 25.49 -16.23 -1.61
N VAL A 26 25.71 -17.48 -2.05
CA VAL A 26 24.91 -18.64 -1.67
C VAL A 26 25.80 -19.85 -1.49
N ASP A 27 25.73 -20.49 -0.32
CA ASP A 27 26.48 -21.72 -0.02
C ASP A 27 25.66 -22.63 0.93
N ARG A 28 26.13 -23.85 1.18
CA ARG A 28 25.54 -24.76 2.15
C ARG A 28 25.84 -24.29 3.57
N LEU A 29 24.88 -24.49 4.46
CA LEU A 29 24.97 -24.12 5.88
C LEU A 29 26.20 -24.73 6.55
N GLU A 30 26.58 -25.96 6.19
CA GLU A 30 27.78 -26.62 6.71
C GLU A 30 29.09 -25.87 6.42
N ASN A 31 29.16 -25.12 5.32
CA ASN A 31 30.36 -24.39 4.90
C ASN A 31 30.47 -23.02 5.56
N VAL A 32 29.36 -22.46 6.04
CA VAL A 32 29.29 -21.05 6.50
C VAL A 32 28.82 -20.89 7.94
N ARG A 33 28.41 -21.98 8.61
CA ARG A 33 27.93 -21.94 10.00
C ARG A 33 28.92 -21.28 10.95
N ASP A 34 30.21 -21.51 10.77
CA ASP A 34 31.26 -20.95 11.62
C ASP A 34 31.39 -19.42 11.49
N LEU A 35 30.79 -18.81 10.46
CA LEU A 35 30.72 -17.36 10.29
C LEU A 35 29.53 -16.74 11.06
N MET A 36 28.54 -17.54 11.44
CA MET A 36 27.34 -17.11 12.18
C MET A 36 27.63 -16.96 13.67
N THR A 37 28.44 -15.97 14.02
CA THR A 37 28.93 -15.75 15.40
C THR A 37 28.28 -14.53 16.06
N PHE A 38 28.32 -14.53 17.40
CA PHE A 38 27.95 -13.39 18.24
C PHE A 38 29.21 -12.75 18.83
N ASN A 39 29.32 -11.42 18.77
CA ASN A 39 30.43 -10.73 19.43
C ASN A 39 30.26 -10.82 20.95
N PRO A 40 31.33 -11.02 21.73
CA PRO A 40 31.21 -11.07 23.19
C PRO A 40 30.68 -9.75 23.79
N LEU A 41 29.69 -9.83 24.68
CA LEU A 41 29.22 -8.72 25.50
C LEU A 41 29.94 -8.69 26.85
N SER A 42 30.31 -7.50 27.30
CA SER A 42 30.70 -7.25 28.69
C SER A 42 29.49 -7.40 29.64
N ASP A 43 29.76 -7.57 30.94
CA ASP A 43 28.70 -7.68 31.95
C ASP A 43 27.81 -6.42 31.99
N GLN A 44 28.39 -5.25 31.77
CA GLN A 44 27.64 -3.99 31.71
C GLN A 44 26.72 -3.93 30.48
N GLU A 45 27.20 -4.39 29.32
CA GLU A 45 26.37 -4.45 28.11
C GLU A 45 25.23 -5.47 28.25
N LYS A 46 25.46 -6.61 28.91
CA LYS A 46 24.39 -7.56 29.22
C LYS A 46 23.32 -6.94 30.12
N VAL A 47 23.72 -6.21 31.16
CA VAL A 47 22.79 -5.49 32.05
C VAL A 47 21.99 -4.45 31.28
N GLU A 48 22.64 -3.63 30.46
CA GLU A 48 21.95 -2.59 29.69
C GLU A 48 20.95 -3.19 28.69
N LEU A 49 21.35 -4.22 27.93
CA LEU A 49 20.42 -4.90 27.02
C LEU A 49 19.25 -5.54 27.77
N PHE A 50 19.50 -6.17 28.93
CA PHE A 50 18.46 -6.75 29.76
C PHE A 50 17.48 -5.69 30.28
N ASP A 51 17.99 -4.57 30.77
CA ASP A 51 17.17 -3.49 31.34
C ASP A 51 16.31 -2.83 30.25
N GLN A 52 16.87 -2.58 29.06
CA GLN A 52 16.10 -2.03 27.92
C GLN A 52 15.04 -3.02 27.42
N ALA A 53 15.35 -4.32 27.33
CA ALA A 53 14.36 -5.35 26.97
C ALA A 53 13.24 -5.44 28.02
N SER A 54 13.60 -5.37 29.31
CA SER A 54 12.65 -5.40 30.42
C SER A 54 11.72 -4.19 30.43
N LEU A 55 12.26 -2.99 30.18
CA LEU A 55 11.48 -1.75 30.06
C LEU A 55 10.37 -1.89 29.01
N LEU A 56 10.71 -2.42 27.83
CA LEU A 56 9.73 -2.61 26.75
C LEU A 56 8.67 -3.66 27.10
N ILE A 57 9.06 -4.81 27.66
CA ILE A 57 8.12 -5.88 28.06
C ILE A 57 7.17 -5.41 29.17
N ASN A 58 7.67 -4.65 30.13
CA ASN A 58 6.92 -4.29 31.33
C ASN A 58 5.97 -3.13 31.10
N ASP A 59 6.44 -2.08 30.43
CA ASP A 59 5.80 -0.77 30.46
C ASP A 59 5.28 -0.29 29.10
N ILE A 60 5.64 -0.98 28.01
CA ILE A 60 5.28 -0.60 26.62
C ILE A 60 4.45 -1.68 25.92
N TYR A 61 4.80 -2.96 26.10
CA TYR A 61 4.19 -4.07 25.36
C TYR A 61 2.69 -4.27 25.69
N VAL A 62 1.84 -3.80 24.80
CA VAL A 62 0.38 -3.70 25.02
C VAL A 62 -0.35 -5.05 25.03
N ASN A 63 0.18 -6.04 24.31
CA ASN A 63 -0.49 -7.33 24.19
C ASN A 63 -0.19 -8.29 25.35
N LYS A 64 0.74 -7.96 26.27
CA LYS A 64 1.26 -8.86 27.32
C LYS A 64 0.18 -9.68 28.05
N GLU A 65 -0.78 -9.00 28.68
CA GLU A 65 -1.83 -9.69 29.46
C GLU A 65 -2.77 -10.50 28.57
N GLN A 66 -3.08 -9.95 27.39
CA GLN A 66 -3.98 -10.61 26.45
C GLN A 66 -3.36 -11.91 25.89
N LYS A 67 -2.03 -11.96 25.68
CA LYS A 67 -1.33 -13.19 25.27
C LYS A 67 -1.41 -14.27 26.34
N ASN A 68 -1.15 -13.90 27.61
CA ASN A 68 -1.29 -14.81 28.74
C ASN A 68 -2.70 -15.41 28.81
N ASN A 69 -3.73 -14.58 28.57
CA ASN A 69 -5.13 -15.02 28.59
C ASN A 69 -5.50 -15.89 27.38
N TYR A 70 -5.00 -15.56 26.18
CA TYR A 70 -5.37 -16.25 24.94
C TYR A 70 -4.71 -17.63 24.83
N TYR A 71 -3.40 -17.72 25.12
CA TYR A 71 -2.65 -18.97 24.98
C TYR A 71 -2.57 -19.81 26.26
N GLY A 72 -2.77 -19.17 27.42
CA GLY A 72 -2.38 -19.75 28.71
C GLY A 72 -0.86 -19.78 28.89
N VAL A 73 -0.42 -19.86 30.14
CA VAL A 73 1.00 -19.81 30.51
C VAL A 73 1.60 -21.22 30.60
N SER A 74 2.73 -21.40 29.94
CA SER A 74 3.59 -22.57 29.97
C SER A 74 4.81 -22.32 30.88
N PRO A 75 5.24 -23.30 31.68
CA PRO A 75 6.44 -23.17 32.51
C PRO A 75 7.76 -23.19 31.70
N THR A 76 7.70 -23.59 30.42
CA THR A 76 8.84 -23.71 29.51
C THR A 76 8.53 -23.12 28.13
N TYR A 77 9.56 -22.83 27.33
CA TYR A 77 9.41 -22.36 25.95
C TYR A 77 8.80 -23.40 24.98
N ALA A 78 8.35 -24.57 25.46
CA ALA A 78 7.51 -25.47 24.68
C ALA A 78 6.07 -24.93 24.49
N GLY A 79 5.75 -23.78 25.09
CA GLY A 79 4.50 -23.04 24.92
C GLY A 79 4.73 -21.55 25.12
N HIS A 80 3.63 -20.80 25.22
CA HIS A 80 3.66 -19.38 25.57
C HIS A 80 4.08 -19.22 27.04
N VAL A 81 5.16 -18.49 27.33
CA VAL A 81 5.59 -18.24 28.71
C VAL A 81 5.12 -16.87 29.17
N ASP A 82 4.88 -16.73 30.47
CA ASP A 82 4.72 -15.40 31.06
C ASP A 82 6.05 -14.63 30.90
N PRO A 83 6.06 -13.50 30.18
CA PRO A 83 7.30 -12.79 29.90
C PRO A 83 7.93 -12.18 31.17
N ASP A 84 7.14 -11.83 32.20
CA ASP A 84 7.67 -11.28 33.44
C ASP A 84 8.44 -12.37 34.21
N GLU A 85 7.90 -13.60 34.26
CA GLU A 85 8.60 -14.75 34.85
C GLU A 85 9.85 -15.14 34.07
N ALA A 86 9.79 -15.10 32.74
CA ALA A 86 10.93 -15.42 31.88
C ALA A 86 12.07 -14.41 32.06
N MET A 87 11.75 -13.11 32.06
CA MET A 87 12.74 -12.05 32.30
C MET A 87 13.33 -12.14 33.72
N ALA A 88 12.54 -12.49 34.74
CA ALA A 88 13.05 -12.72 36.09
C ALA A 88 14.06 -13.89 36.15
N LYS A 89 13.81 -14.98 35.40
CA LYS A 89 14.75 -16.12 35.30
C LYS A 89 16.06 -15.73 34.61
N ILE A 90 16.00 -14.91 33.56
CA ILE A 90 17.18 -14.36 32.89
C ILE A 90 17.98 -13.49 33.87
N LYS A 91 17.31 -12.56 34.57
CA LYS A 91 17.95 -11.66 35.55
C LYS A 91 18.71 -12.43 36.62
N ALA A 92 18.11 -13.48 37.16
CA ALA A 92 18.69 -14.28 38.25
C ALA A 92 20.00 -15.00 37.85
N LYS A 93 20.26 -15.18 36.56
CA LYS A 93 21.43 -15.89 36.02
C LYS A 93 22.30 -15.02 35.12
N LEU A 94 22.00 -13.73 34.99
CA LEU A 94 22.55 -12.86 33.95
C LEU A 94 24.09 -12.85 33.91
N ALA A 95 24.73 -12.86 35.09
CA ALA A 95 26.18 -12.89 35.23
C ALA A 95 26.82 -14.23 34.81
N ASP A 96 26.06 -15.33 34.87
CA ASP A 96 26.54 -16.68 34.57
C ASP A 96 26.31 -17.07 33.10
N LEU A 97 25.41 -16.37 32.38
CA LEU A 97 25.12 -16.63 30.98
C LEU A 97 26.27 -16.18 30.08
N SER A 98 26.70 -17.03 29.15
CA SER A 98 27.48 -16.59 27.99
C SER A 98 26.66 -15.63 27.12
N THR A 99 27.32 -14.87 26.24
CA THR A 99 26.63 -13.97 25.31
C THR A 99 25.60 -14.70 24.43
N GLU A 100 25.99 -15.87 23.90
CA GLU A 100 25.11 -16.67 23.05
C GLU A 100 23.89 -17.19 23.84
N GLU A 101 24.09 -17.70 25.05
CA GLU A 101 22.99 -18.15 25.90
C GLU A 101 22.06 -16.98 26.26
N PHE A 102 22.60 -15.79 26.53
CA PHE A 102 21.80 -14.61 26.82
C PHE A 102 20.95 -14.18 25.62
N TYR A 103 21.52 -14.07 24.43
CA TYR A 103 20.77 -13.76 23.20
C TYR A 103 19.70 -14.82 22.90
N LYS A 104 20.01 -16.09 23.13
CA LYS A 104 19.07 -17.19 22.94
C LYS A 104 17.89 -17.11 23.92
N GLU A 105 18.14 -16.87 25.20
CA GLU A 105 17.09 -16.71 26.22
C GLU A 105 16.18 -15.50 25.94
N LEU A 106 16.77 -14.36 25.55
CA LEU A 106 15.98 -13.20 25.10
C LEU A 106 15.14 -13.55 23.86
N HIS A 107 15.74 -14.14 22.83
CA HIS A 107 14.99 -14.54 21.63
C HIS A 107 13.82 -15.47 21.96
N LEU A 108 14.03 -16.50 22.79
CA LEU A 108 12.98 -17.43 23.17
C LEU A 108 11.87 -16.75 23.99
N THR A 109 12.23 -15.83 24.89
CA THR A 109 11.27 -15.02 25.64
C THR A 109 10.35 -14.23 24.71
N PHE A 110 10.93 -13.50 23.75
CA PHE A 110 10.18 -12.69 22.79
C PHE A 110 9.37 -13.57 21.82
N ALA A 111 9.98 -14.59 21.24
CA ALA A 111 9.34 -15.43 20.22
C ALA A 111 8.15 -16.23 20.79
N SER A 112 8.23 -16.66 22.05
CA SER A 112 7.14 -17.38 22.74
C SER A 112 5.93 -16.51 23.06
N GLN A 113 6.02 -15.18 22.90
CA GLN A 113 4.86 -14.29 23.00
C GLN A 113 3.93 -14.40 21.79
N ARG A 114 4.33 -15.12 20.74
CA ARG A 114 3.50 -15.36 19.54
C ARG A 114 2.97 -14.06 18.94
N ASP A 115 3.82 -13.05 18.89
CA ASP A 115 3.55 -11.73 18.33
C ASP A 115 4.73 -11.39 17.39
N LEU A 116 4.45 -11.12 16.12
CA LEU A 116 5.49 -10.75 15.13
C LEU A 116 5.96 -9.30 15.28
N HIS A 117 5.15 -8.44 15.88
CA HIS A 117 5.48 -7.05 16.16
C HIS A 117 6.34 -6.89 17.43
N LEU A 118 6.33 -7.88 18.32
CA LEU A 118 7.30 -8.02 19.41
C LEU A 118 8.45 -8.96 19.03
N THR A 119 9.56 -8.41 18.55
CA THR A 119 10.68 -9.22 18.04
C THR A 119 12.03 -8.74 18.57
N TYR A 120 12.82 -9.69 19.08
CA TYR A 120 14.25 -9.50 19.28
C TYR A 120 15.01 -9.68 17.95
N VAL A 121 15.75 -8.66 17.53
CA VAL A 121 16.58 -8.67 16.31
C VAL A 121 18.03 -8.93 16.70
N PHE A 122 18.58 -10.04 16.22
CA PHE A 122 19.96 -10.43 16.49
C PHE A 122 20.97 -9.41 15.93
N PRO A 123 22.18 -9.31 16.52
CA PRO A 123 23.23 -8.41 16.07
C PRO A 123 23.95 -8.89 14.80
N PHE A 124 24.81 -8.04 14.24
CA PHE A 124 25.81 -8.46 13.24
C PHE A 124 27.00 -9.14 13.93
N PRO A 125 27.70 -10.09 13.27
CA PRO A 125 27.49 -10.56 11.90
C PRO A 125 26.33 -11.56 11.74
N TYR A 126 25.84 -12.16 12.83
CA TYR A 126 24.83 -13.22 12.81
C TYR A 126 23.60 -12.90 11.93
N ARG A 127 23.04 -11.69 12.05
CA ARG A 127 21.84 -11.29 11.30
C ARG A 127 22.02 -11.13 9.79
N ALA A 128 23.25 -11.16 9.27
CA ALA A 128 23.55 -11.00 7.85
C ALA A 128 23.10 -12.20 7.00
N PHE A 129 22.86 -13.34 7.64
CA PHE A 129 22.56 -14.60 6.97
C PHE A 129 21.05 -14.85 6.87
N THR A 130 20.66 -15.63 5.85
CA THR A 130 19.32 -16.22 5.75
C THR A 130 19.44 -17.66 5.26
N SER A 131 19.07 -18.62 6.11
CA SER A 131 19.01 -20.04 5.72
C SER A 131 17.69 -20.38 5.05
N PHE A 132 17.74 -21.20 4.00
CA PHE A 132 16.57 -21.67 3.28
C PHE A 132 16.73 -23.05 2.65
N LEU A 133 15.61 -23.72 2.40
CA LEU A 133 15.51 -24.85 1.47
C LEU A 133 14.92 -24.36 0.14
N PRO A 134 15.36 -24.89 -1.01
CA PRO A 134 14.97 -24.44 -2.36
C PRO A 134 13.55 -24.90 -2.78
N LEU A 135 12.63 -24.93 -1.82
CA LEU A 135 11.22 -25.23 -2.01
C LEU A 135 10.36 -24.41 -1.03
N THR A 136 9.07 -24.29 -1.32
CA THR A 136 8.05 -23.81 -0.39
C THR A 136 6.98 -24.86 -0.17
N MET A 137 6.25 -24.72 0.94
CA MET A 137 5.13 -25.56 1.29
C MET A 137 3.92 -24.70 1.62
N THR A 138 2.73 -25.22 1.36
CA THR A 138 1.48 -24.57 1.72
C THR A 138 0.53 -25.51 2.44
N ARG A 139 -0.41 -24.90 3.16
CA ARG A 139 -1.54 -25.56 3.79
C ARG A 139 -2.63 -25.77 2.74
N MET A 140 -3.22 -26.96 2.72
CA MET A 140 -4.41 -27.30 1.94
C MET A 140 -5.63 -27.39 2.86
N GLU A 141 -6.81 -27.58 2.27
CA GLU A 141 -8.00 -27.95 3.03
C GLU A 141 -7.72 -29.15 3.98
N GLY A 142 -8.27 -29.11 5.19
CA GLY A 142 -8.03 -30.15 6.20
C GLY A 142 -6.64 -30.15 6.84
N ASN A 143 -5.83 -29.09 6.63
CA ASN A 143 -4.46 -28.94 7.15
C ASN A 143 -3.43 -29.91 6.55
N GLU A 144 -3.73 -30.56 5.43
CA GLU A 144 -2.71 -31.30 4.66
C GLU A 144 -1.64 -30.32 4.17
N VAL A 145 -0.37 -30.72 4.21
CA VAL A 145 0.75 -29.87 3.77
C VAL A 145 1.31 -30.41 2.46
N ARG A 146 1.43 -29.54 1.47
CA ARG A 146 1.99 -29.89 0.16
C ARG A 146 3.12 -28.97 -0.25
N ILE A 147 4.03 -29.51 -1.04
CA ILE A 147 5.03 -28.74 -1.78
C ILE A 147 4.30 -27.82 -2.77
N SER A 148 4.47 -26.50 -2.60
CA SER A 148 3.76 -25.50 -3.41
C SER A 148 4.62 -24.91 -4.53
N THR A 149 5.92 -24.68 -4.28
CA THR A 149 6.85 -24.20 -5.32
C THR A 149 8.24 -24.80 -5.11
N LEU A 150 9.04 -24.79 -6.17
CA LEU A 150 10.40 -25.32 -6.22
C LEU A 150 11.32 -24.31 -6.90
N SER A 151 12.59 -24.29 -6.54
CA SER A 151 13.60 -23.51 -7.28
C SER A 151 14.25 -24.38 -8.35
N ASP A 152 14.08 -24.00 -9.61
CA ASP A 152 14.68 -24.69 -10.75
C ASP A 152 16.22 -24.62 -10.76
N GLN A 153 16.79 -23.63 -10.05
CA GLN A 153 18.24 -23.42 -9.99
C GLN A 153 18.94 -24.45 -9.09
N TYR A 154 18.34 -24.81 -7.96
CA TYR A 154 19.03 -25.56 -6.89
C TYR A 154 18.58 -27.00 -6.75
N LEU A 155 17.40 -27.38 -7.23
CA LEU A 155 16.93 -28.78 -7.15
C LEU A 155 17.43 -29.63 -8.34
N THR A 156 18.74 -29.56 -8.60
CA THR A 156 19.43 -30.30 -9.67
C THR A 156 20.38 -31.36 -9.09
N GLY A 157 20.97 -32.19 -9.97
CA GLY A 157 21.66 -33.44 -9.60
C GLY A 157 22.72 -33.31 -8.50
N ASP A 158 23.58 -32.28 -8.54
CA ASP A 158 24.67 -32.11 -7.57
C ASP A 158 24.17 -31.75 -6.17
N TYR A 159 23.05 -31.02 -6.08
CA TYR A 159 22.43 -30.68 -4.81
C TYR A 159 21.67 -31.86 -4.21
N LEU A 160 20.94 -32.61 -5.04
CA LEU A 160 20.17 -33.78 -4.60
C LEU A 160 21.03 -35.01 -4.34
N ASN A 161 22.29 -35.02 -4.79
CA ASN A 161 23.21 -36.17 -4.68
C ASN A 161 22.57 -37.47 -5.22
N GLY A 162 21.93 -37.38 -6.39
CA GLY A 162 21.25 -38.51 -7.04
C GLY A 162 19.92 -38.96 -6.41
N GLN A 163 19.45 -38.28 -5.36
CA GLN A 163 18.12 -38.54 -4.77
C GLN A 163 16.98 -38.11 -5.72
N LEU A 164 15.81 -38.68 -5.48
CA LEU A 164 14.59 -38.32 -6.21
C LEU A 164 14.16 -36.89 -5.85
N ALA A 165 13.97 -36.04 -6.86
CA ALA A 165 13.56 -34.65 -6.65
C ALA A 165 12.13 -34.53 -6.08
N PRO A 166 11.89 -33.57 -5.17
CA PRO A 166 10.54 -33.12 -4.83
C PRO A 166 9.77 -32.65 -6.06
N SER A 167 8.45 -32.79 -6.04
CA SER A 167 7.57 -32.22 -7.06
C SER A 167 6.45 -31.39 -6.44
N VAL A 168 6.02 -30.34 -7.14
CA VAL A 168 4.84 -29.56 -6.76
C VAL A 168 3.63 -30.49 -6.65
N GLY A 169 2.92 -30.39 -5.53
CA GLY A 169 1.78 -31.24 -5.19
C GLY A 169 2.10 -32.43 -4.28
N ASP A 170 3.38 -32.79 -4.09
CA ASP A 170 3.76 -33.85 -3.15
C ASP A 170 3.33 -33.52 -1.72
N VAL A 171 2.85 -34.52 -0.99
CA VAL A 171 2.37 -34.37 0.38
C VAL A 171 3.53 -34.57 1.35
N LEU A 172 3.71 -33.64 2.29
CA LEU A 172 4.63 -33.81 3.40
C LEU A 172 4.03 -34.79 4.43
N VAL A 173 4.73 -35.89 4.69
CA VAL A 173 4.33 -36.91 5.66
C VAL A 173 5.09 -36.75 6.98
N ALA A 174 6.41 -36.51 6.89
CA ALA A 174 7.27 -36.30 8.04
C ALA A 174 8.43 -35.36 7.71
N TYR A 175 8.97 -34.73 8.75
CA TYR A 175 10.14 -33.85 8.69
C TYR A 175 11.10 -34.23 9.81
N ASN A 176 12.34 -34.58 9.46
CA ASN A 176 13.37 -35.08 10.38
C ASN A 176 12.85 -36.21 11.28
N GLY A 177 12.07 -37.14 10.71
CA GLY A 177 11.49 -38.29 11.41
C GLY A 177 10.29 -37.99 12.31
N LYS A 178 9.84 -36.73 12.41
CA LYS A 178 8.64 -36.32 13.16
C LYS A 178 7.45 -36.17 12.22
N THR A 179 6.23 -36.48 12.69
CA THR A 179 5.02 -36.22 11.90
C THR A 179 4.84 -34.71 11.69
N VAL A 180 4.10 -34.32 10.65
CA VAL A 180 3.78 -32.91 10.37
C VAL A 180 3.17 -32.21 11.59
N GLU A 181 2.21 -32.86 12.26
CA GLU A 181 1.58 -32.30 13.47
C GLU A 181 2.59 -32.05 14.59
N GLN A 182 3.48 -33.01 14.86
CA GLN A 182 4.50 -32.90 15.92
C GLN A 182 5.47 -31.76 15.65
N ILE A 183 6.03 -31.70 14.43
CA ILE A 183 7.02 -30.68 14.10
C ILE A 183 6.40 -29.27 14.03
N LEU A 184 5.17 -29.14 13.50
CA LEU A 184 4.51 -27.84 13.46
C LEU A 184 4.18 -27.34 14.87
N LYS A 185 3.71 -28.21 15.77
CA LYS A 185 3.47 -27.85 17.18
C LYS A 185 4.74 -27.38 17.88
N GLU A 186 5.87 -28.04 17.63
CA GLU A 186 7.17 -27.63 18.15
C GLU A 186 7.58 -26.25 17.62
N LYS A 187 7.51 -26.05 16.30
CA LYS A 187 7.93 -24.78 15.67
C LYS A 187 7.00 -23.61 15.98
N GLN A 188 5.71 -23.85 16.22
CA GLN A 188 4.73 -22.80 16.57
C GLN A 188 5.17 -21.95 17.77
N THR A 189 5.92 -22.52 18.71
CA THR A 189 6.42 -21.83 19.91
C THR A 189 7.38 -20.68 19.61
N VAL A 190 8.09 -20.74 18.49
CA VAL A 190 9.09 -19.74 18.08
C VAL A 190 8.77 -19.12 16.70
N ALA A 191 7.68 -19.55 16.08
CA ALA A 191 7.22 -19.08 14.78
C ALA A 191 6.67 -17.65 14.81
N GLN A 192 6.19 -17.21 15.98
CA GLN A 192 5.56 -15.90 16.22
C GLN A 192 4.20 -15.68 15.52
N GLY A 193 3.50 -16.71 15.06
CA GLY A 193 2.14 -16.51 14.52
C GLY A 193 1.09 -16.29 15.61
N SER A 194 0.26 -15.25 15.46
CA SER A 194 -0.72 -14.79 16.47
C SER A 194 -2.01 -15.62 16.56
N ASN A 195 -2.25 -16.63 15.73
CA ASN A 195 -3.42 -17.51 15.94
C ASN A 195 -3.14 -18.92 15.45
N ASN A 196 -4.13 -19.80 15.46
CA ASN A 196 -3.93 -21.19 15.03
C ASN A 196 -3.48 -21.29 13.56
N TYR A 197 -4.00 -20.43 12.68
CA TYR A 197 -3.68 -20.46 11.25
C TYR A 197 -2.38 -19.72 10.95
N GLY A 198 -2.20 -18.51 11.50
CA GLY A 198 -0.95 -17.75 11.45
C GLY A 198 0.20 -18.56 12.04
N GLY A 199 0.00 -19.16 13.21
CA GLY A 199 0.96 -20.06 13.85
C GLY A 199 1.29 -21.27 12.98
N PHE A 200 0.29 -21.90 12.35
CA PHE A 200 0.49 -23.03 11.44
C PHE A 200 1.36 -22.63 10.24
N VAL A 201 0.99 -21.59 9.49
CA VAL A 201 1.72 -21.20 8.27
C VAL A 201 3.12 -20.67 8.58
N ARG A 202 3.32 -20.08 9.75
CA ARG A 202 4.66 -19.64 10.21
C ARG A 202 5.52 -20.80 10.65
N ALA A 203 4.98 -21.74 11.41
CA ALA A 203 5.67 -22.96 11.77
C ALA A 203 6.07 -23.76 10.53
N LEU A 204 5.19 -23.81 9.52
CA LEU A 204 5.46 -24.43 8.23
C LEU A 204 6.57 -23.69 7.48
N SER A 205 6.54 -22.36 7.46
CA SER A 205 7.59 -21.54 6.87
C SER A 205 8.95 -21.79 7.52
N LEU A 206 9.00 -21.97 8.85
CA LEU A 206 10.26 -22.27 9.57
C LEU A 206 10.88 -23.62 9.20
N LEU A 207 10.14 -24.53 8.57
CA LEU A 207 10.71 -25.80 8.07
C LEU A 207 11.60 -25.58 6.85
N THR A 208 11.48 -24.43 6.18
CA THR A 208 12.19 -24.14 4.93
C THR A 208 12.83 -22.75 4.91
N ARG A 209 12.60 -21.90 5.91
CA ARG A 209 13.11 -20.52 6.01
C ARG A 209 13.56 -20.23 7.43
N ALA A 210 14.76 -19.69 7.59
CA ALA A 210 15.26 -19.20 8.87
C ALA A 210 16.12 -17.95 8.62
N PRO A 211 15.51 -16.75 8.53
CA PRO A 211 16.26 -15.50 8.47
C PRO A 211 16.94 -15.24 9.82
N GLN A 212 18.27 -15.27 9.85
CA GLN A 212 19.04 -15.16 11.10
C GLN A 212 18.91 -13.81 11.80
N SER A 213 18.31 -12.80 11.16
CA SER A 213 17.97 -11.55 11.85
C SER A 213 16.97 -11.73 12.98
N THR A 214 16.05 -12.68 12.87
CA THR A 214 14.95 -12.84 13.85
C THR A 214 14.73 -14.29 14.26
N LYS A 215 15.50 -15.24 13.71
CA LYS A 215 15.41 -16.67 14.01
C LYS A 215 16.79 -17.26 14.27
N LEU A 216 16.82 -18.31 15.09
CA LEU A 216 18.03 -19.13 15.22
C LEU A 216 18.29 -19.91 13.93
N ALA A 217 19.56 -20.17 13.63
CA ALA A 217 19.95 -21.00 12.50
C ALA A 217 19.40 -22.43 12.69
N PRO A 218 19.12 -23.15 11.59
CA PRO A 218 18.75 -24.56 11.68
C PRO A 218 19.77 -25.33 12.51
N GLU A 219 19.31 -26.17 13.43
CA GLU A 219 20.19 -26.96 14.30
C GLU A 219 21.00 -27.99 13.49
N GLN A 220 20.40 -28.54 12.44
CA GLN A 220 21.00 -29.51 11.53
C GLN A 220 21.41 -28.81 10.23
N ASN A 221 22.48 -29.31 9.60
CA ASN A 221 22.94 -28.80 8.29
C ASN A 221 22.04 -29.24 7.13
N GLU A 222 21.22 -30.27 7.34
CA GLU A 222 20.32 -30.85 6.34
C GLU A 222 18.93 -31.09 6.94
N ALA A 223 17.92 -31.19 6.09
CA ALA A 223 16.57 -31.58 6.46
C ALA A 223 16.15 -32.83 5.68
N VAL A 224 15.61 -33.82 6.38
CA VAL A 224 15.05 -35.04 5.80
C VAL A 224 13.54 -34.89 5.70
N LEU A 225 13.01 -34.87 4.48
CA LEU A 225 11.58 -34.81 4.20
C LEU A 225 11.11 -36.20 3.75
N THR A 226 10.13 -36.76 4.44
CA THR A 226 9.37 -37.91 3.95
C THR A 226 8.17 -37.38 3.17
N LEU A 227 8.16 -37.63 1.87
CA LEU A 227 7.17 -37.11 0.94
C LEU A 227 6.36 -38.25 0.33
N LYS A 228 5.09 -38.01 0.07
CA LYS A 228 4.22 -38.90 -0.70
C LYS A 228 3.96 -38.29 -2.06
N ARG A 229 4.38 -39.00 -3.11
CA ARG A 229 4.24 -38.59 -4.51
C ARG A 229 2.77 -38.43 -4.85
N GLU A 230 2.37 -37.26 -5.36
CA GLU A 230 0.96 -37.02 -5.68
C GLU A 230 0.43 -37.99 -6.75
N ALA A 231 1.23 -38.24 -7.80
CA ALA A 231 0.80 -39.02 -8.96
C ALA A 231 0.67 -40.53 -8.69
N THR A 232 1.52 -41.09 -7.81
CA THR A 232 1.59 -42.55 -7.58
C THR A 232 1.14 -42.95 -6.18
N GLY A 233 1.13 -42.02 -5.22
CA GLY A 233 0.90 -42.31 -3.81
C GLY A 233 2.07 -42.99 -3.10
N GLU A 234 3.20 -43.22 -3.79
CA GLU A 234 4.39 -43.82 -3.21
C GLU A 234 5.10 -42.84 -2.27
N THR A 235 5.59 -43.35 -1.15
CA THR A 235 6.35 -42.56 -0.17
C THR A 235 7.85 -42.70 -0.43
N TYR A 236 8.58 -41.60 -0.33
CA TYR A 236 10.03 -41.55 -0.48
C TYR A 236 10.62 -40.51 0.47
N ASP A 237 11.87 -40.71 0.85
CA ASP A 237 12.64 -39.75 1.63
C ASP A 237 13.56 -38.94 0.71
N VAL A 238 13.75 -37.68 1.05
CA VAL A 238 14.74 -36.80 0.43
C VAL A 238 15.45 -35.97 1.49
N THR A 239 16.78 -35.99 1.45
CA THR A 239 17.65 -35.21 2.32
C THR A 239 18.13 -33.97 1.57
N LEU A 240 17.81 -32.80 2.10
CA LEU A 240 18.07 -31.49 1.50
C LEU A 240 19.04 -30.70 2.37
N PRO A 241 20.25 -30.37 1.88
CA PRO A 241 21.15 -29.46 2.58
C PRO A 241 20.54 -28.06 2.72
N TRP A 242 20.63 -27.45 3.91
CA TRP A 242 20.25 -26.06 4.06
C TRP A 242 21.19 -25.17 3.24
N LEU A 243 20.63 -24.30 2.41
CA LEU A 243 21.35 -23.23 1.75
C LEU A 243 21.33 -21.99 2.64
N VAL A 244 22.31 -21.12 2.47
CA VAL A 244 22.45 -19.85 3.17
C VAL A 244 22.79 -18.80 2.16
N THR A 245 22.10 -17.66 2.24
CA THR A 245 22.45 -16.47 1.48
C THR A 245 22.83 -15.33 2.40
N TRP A 246 23.80 -14.52 1.99
CA TRP A 246 24.24 -13.30 2.67
C TRP A 246 24.84 -12.32 1.65
N ASP A 247 25.04 -11.08 2.11
CA ASP A 247 25.72 -10.03 1.38
C ASP A 247 27.03 -9.68 2.12
N ASP A 248 28.16 -9.75 1.42
CA ASP A 248 29.48 -9.41 1.97
C ASP A 248 29.55 -7.95 2.43
N ALA A 249 28.80 -7.04 1.78
CA ALA A 249 28.70 -5.65 2.23
C ALA A 249 27.95 -5.56 3.57
N ALA A 250 26.93 -6.40 3.79
CA ALA A 250 26.21 -6.49 5.06
C ALA A 250 27.08 -7.10 6.18
N LEU A 251 28.00 -8.01 5.85
CA LEU A 251 29.01 -8.53 6.78
C LEU A 251 30.09 -7.48 7.13
N ALA A 252 30.51 -6.68 6.15
CA ALA A 252 31.54 -5.66 6.31
C ALA A 252 31.04 -4.36 6.94
N ALA A 253 29.73 -4.09 6.88
CA ALA A 253 29.13 -2.94 7.51
C ALA A 253 29.13 -3.11 9.05
N ALA A 254 30.14 -2.55 9.72
CA ALA A 254 29.97 -2.11 11.10
C ALA A 254 28.78 -1.12 11.07
N PRO A 255 27.68 -1.38 11.79
CA PRO A 255 26.53 -0.53 11.68
C PRO A 255 26.93 0.83 12.22
N GLN A 256 26.97 1.81 11.34
CA GLN A 256 26.68 3.16 11.79
C GLN A 256 25.26 3.07 12.36
N ASN A 257 25.11 3.52 13.59
CA ASN A 257 23.83 3.99 14.10
C ASN A 257 23.40 5.11 13.13
N ALA A 258 22.83 4.73 11.99
CA ALA A 258 22.12 5.66 11.15
C ALA A 258 21.06 6.22 12.08
N VAL A 259 21.20 7.51 12.41
CA VAL A 259 20.16 8.25 13.09
C VAL A 259 18.90 7.95 12.30
N ALA A 260 17.88 7.39 12.94
CA ALA A 260 16.61 7.19 12.27
C ALA A 260 16.21 8.56 11.73
N ASP A 261 16.01 8.68 10.41
CA ASP A 261 15.42 9.90 9.84
C ASP A 261 14.17 10.23 10.65
N ILE A 262 13.98 11.51 10.99
CA ILE A 262 12.81 11.93 11.78
C ILE A 262 11.58 11.50 10.98
N PRO A 263 10.83 10.50 11.46
CA PRO A 263 9.73 9.93 10.70
C PRO A 263 8.58 10.93 10.59
N THR A 264 7.86 10.91 9.48
CA THR A 264 6.54 11.53 9.43
C THR A 264 5.56 10.75 10.33
N VAL A 265 4.39 11.31 10.64
CA VAL A 265 3.33 10.53 11.34
C VAL A 265 2.97 9.25 10.61
N ALA A 266 2.92 9.32 9.28
CA ALA A 266 2.62 8.15 8.46
C ALA A 266 3.68 7.05 8.66
N ASP A 267 4.95 7.43 8.85
CA ASP A 267 6.05 6.50 9.14
C ASP A 267 5.99 5.91 10.55
N LEU A 268 5.42 6.65 11.52
CA LEU A 268 5.16 6.19 12.89
C LEU A 268 3.94 5.25 12.98
N ALA A 269 3.01 5.38 12.02
CA ALA A 269 1.84 4.53 11.84
C ALA A 269 2.11 3.40 10.82
N ILE A 270 3.34 2.87 10.78
CA ILE A 270 3.68 1.68 10.01
C ILE A 270 3.62 0.46 10.91
N ALA A 271 2.95 -0.57 10.42
CA ALA A 271 2.92 -1.87 11.03
C ALA A 271 3.24 -2.89 9.94
N LYS A 272 4.42 -3.51 9.99
CA LYS A 272 4.86 -4.48 8.98
C LYS A 272 5.48 -5.72 9.59
N ASP A 273 5.24 -6.83 8.91
CA ASP A 273 5.88 -8.11 9.16
C ASP A 273 7.19 -8.24 8.37
N SER A 274 8.29 -7.93 9.05
CA SER A 274 9.63 -8.02 8.48
C SER A 274 10.05 -9.44 8.09
N TYR A 275 9.49 -10.48 8.72
CA TYR A 275 9.78 -11.87 8.37
C TYR A 275 9.16 -12.19 7.01
N GLN A 276 7.87 -11.90 6.83
CA GLN A 276 7.17 -12.19 5.57
C GLN A 276 7.75 -11.37 4.42
N GLU A 277 8.14 -10.11 4.66
CA GLU A 277 8.83 -9.28 3.66
C GLU A 277 10.14 -9.95 3.17
N LYS A 278 10.96 -10.47 4.09
CA LYS A 278 12.21 -11.18 3.75
C LYS A 278 11.94 -12.48 3.01
N VAL A 279 10.94 -13.25 3.45
CA VAL A 279 10.53 -14.49 2.76
C VAL A 279 10.04 -14.21 1.34
N ASN A 280 9.23 -13.17 1.13
CA ASN A 280 8.75 -12.77 -0.18
C ASN A 280 9.91 -12.37 -1.12
N LYS A 281 10.86 -11.56 -0.62
CA LYS A 281 12.07 -11.17 -1.36
C LYS A 281 12.93 -12.37 -1.73
N LEU A 282 13.20 -13.26 -0.77
CA LEU A 282 13.99 -14.47 -0.97
C LEU A 282 13.32 -15.41 -1.99
N ASN A 283 12.01 -15.65 -1.84
CA ASN A 283 11.27 -16.48 -2.76
C ASN A 283 11.31 -15.93 -4.20
N LYS A 284 11.17 -14.61 -4.35
CA LYS A 284 11.31 -13.95 -5.66
C LYS A 284 12.72 -14.09 -6.23
N GLN A 285 13.76 -13.89 -5.41
CA GLN A 285 15.17 -14.02 -5.82
C GLN A 285 15.49 -15.41 -6.39
N PHE A 286 14.87 -16.46 -5.83
CA PHE A 286 15.15 -17.85 -6.19
C PHE A 286 14.04 -18.51 -7.04
N GLY A 287 13.14 -17.71 -7.64
CA GLY A 287 12.10 -18.20 -8.56
C GLY A 287 11.00 -19.04 -7.90
N MET A 288 10.84 -18.95 -6.58
CA MET A 288 9.87 -19.72 -5.80
C MET A 288 8.56 -18.96 -5.59
N GLN A 289 7.96 -18.46 -6.67
CA GLN A 289 6.67 -17.78 -6.64
C GLN A 289 5.61 -18.66 -7.31
N GLN A 290 4.40 -18.69 -6.75
CA GLN A 290 3.31 -19.42 -7.37
C GLN A 290 2.88 -18.71 -8.66
N ALA A 291 2.69 -19.48 -9.73
CA ALA A 291 2.13 -18.94 -10.96
C ALA A 291 0.67 -18.47 -10.75
N SER A 292 0.25 -17.50 -11.55
CA SER A 292 -1.15 -17.04 -11.61
C SER A 292 -1.85 -17.70 -12.80
N TYR A 293 -3.14 -18.00 -12.67
CA TYR A 293 -4.00 -18.52 -13.73
C TYR A 293 -4.15 -17.54 -14.92
N PHE A 294 -3.95 -16.25 -14.67
CA PHE A 294 -4.06 -15.18 -15.65
C PHE A 294 -2.91 -14.18 -15.52
N ASP A 295 -2.60 -13.50 -16.62
CA ASP A 295 -1.55 -12.49 -16.68
C ASP A 295 -1.92 -11.23 -15.88
N LEU A 296 -0.92 -10.69 -15.18
CA LEU A 296 -1.04 -9.47 -14.41
C LEU A 296 -0.39 -8.31 -15.15
N ASN A 297 -1.07 -7.17 -15.14
CA ASN A 297 -0.57 -5.91 -15.65
C ASN A 297 0.03 -5.11 -14.48
N PRO A 298 1.28 -4.62 -14.59
CA PRO A 298 1.85 -3.75 -13.58
C PRO A 298 1.20 -2.36 -13.61
N THR A 299 1.27 -1.65 -12.49
CA THR A 299 0.97 -0.22 -12.41
C THR A 299 2.26 0.62 -12.30
N GLY A 300 2.13 1.93 -12.10
CA GLY A 300 3.28 2.76 -11.73
C GLY A 300 3.88 2.40 -10.36
N GLU A 301 3.15 1.65 -9.54
CA GLU A 301 3.59 1.14 -8.25
C GLU A 301 3.90 -0.37 -8.33
N PRO A 302 5.17 -0.79 -8.17
CA PRO A 302 5.59 -2.19 -8.37
C PRO A 302 4.88 -3.25 -7.51
N ILE A 303 4.31 -2.85 -6.36
CA ILE A 303 3.56 -3.74 -5.44
C ILE A 303 2.07 -3.84 -5.77
N LEU A 304 1.59 -3.13 -6.81
CA LEU A 304 0.21 -3.11 -7.24
C LEU A 304 0.09 -3.59 -8.70
N ASN A 305 -0.60 -4.71 -8.88
CA ASN A 305 -0.82 -5.34 -10.18
C ASN A 305 -2.31 -5.58 -10.41
N TRP A 306 -2.74 -5.72 -11.67
CA TRP A 306 -4.17 -5.84 -11.99
C TRP A 306 -4.48 -6.65 -13.24
N ALA A 307 -5.72 -7.12 -13.34
CA ALA A 307 -6.27 -7.77 -14.54
C ALA A 307 -7.78 -7.52 -14.68
N ILE A 308 -8.31 -7.74 -15.88
CA ILE A 308 -9.75 -7.87 -16.12
C ILE A 308 -10.00 -9.28 -16.67
N ILE A 309 -10.75 -10.08 -15.91
CA ILE A 309 -10.96 -11.49 -16.16
C ILE A 309 -12.37 -11.69 -16.74
N PRO A 310 -12.51 -12.22 -17.96
CA PRO A 310 -13.82 -12.56 -18.52
C PRO A 310 -14.36 -13.83 -17.86
N LYS A 311 -15.61 -13.79 -17.38
CA LYS A 311 -16.31 -14.94 -16.77
C LYS A 311 -17.78 -14.91 -17.14
N ASP A 312 -18.26 -15.91 -17.87
CA ASP A 312 -19.69 -16.10 -18.23
C ASP A 312 -20.35 -14.85 -18.85
N GLY A 313 -19.61 -14.15 -19.73
CA GLY A 313 -20.08 -12.92 -20.40
C GLY A 313 -19.97 -11.64 -19.56
N LYS A 314 -19.48 -11.74 -18.32
CA LYS A 314 -19.20 -10.64 -17.40
C LYS A 314 -17.69 -10.38 -17.28
N LYS A 315 -17.33 -9.22 -16.72
CA LYS A 315 -15.95 -8.80 -16.44
C LYS A 315 -15.71 -8.74 -14.93
N VAL A 316 -14.72 -9.48 -14.43
CA VAL A 316 -14.26 -9.39 -13.05
C VAL A 316 -12.96 -8.59 -13.04
N GLY A 317 -12.95 -7.47 -12.35
CA GLY A 317 -11.72 -6.75 -12.04
C GLY A 317 -10.92 -7.53 -11.00
N TYR A 318 -9.61 -7.54 -11.13
CA TYR A 318 -8.69 -8.10 -10.15
C TYR A 318 -7.58 -7.09 -9.87
N MET A 319 -7.27 -6.87 -8.60
CA MET A 319 -6.09 -6.14 -8.15
C MET A 319 -5.36 -6.96 -7.09
N LYS A 320 -4.04 -7.05 -7.22
CA LYS A 320 -3.15 -7.68 -6.23
C LYS A 320 -2.29 -6.61 -5.59
N LEU A 321 -2.36 -6.55 -4.27
CA LEU A 321 -1.59 -5.65 -3.44
C LEU A 321 -0.59 -6.47 -2.60
N ASP A 322 0.67 -6.48 -3.03
CA ASP A 322 1.72 -7.31 -2.41
C ASP A 322 2.19 -6.79 -1.04
N SER A 323 1.95 -5.51 -0.75
CA SER A 323 2.42 -4.83 0.46
C SER A 323 1.59 -3.57 0.72
N PHE A 324 1.51 -3.09 1.95
CA PHE A 324 1.06 -1.72 2.24
C PHE A 324 2.24 -0.76 2.42
N VAL A 325 3.47 -1.16 2.10
CA VAL A 325 4.67 -0.30 2.04
C VAL A 325 4.96 0.06 0.59
N PRO A 326 4.47 1.20 0.08
CA PRO A 326 4.66 1.60 -1.32
C PRO A 326 6.12 1.95 -1.62
N VAL A 327 6.58 1.60 -2.82
CA VAL A 327 7.93 1.91 -3.29
C VAL A 327 8.05 3.40 -3.59
N ASN A 328 6.99 4.01 -4.14
CA ASN A 328 7.02 5.42 -4.54
C ASN A 328 6.43 6.39 -3.50
N GLY A 329 6.10 5.89 -2.30
CA GLY A 329 5.50 6.66 -1.21
C GLY A 329 3.96 6.64 -1.20
N PRO A 330 3.34 6.98 -0.05
CA PRO A 330 1.90 6.80 0.18
C PRO A 330 1.01 7.64 -0.75
N GLU A 331 1.38 8.89 -1.05
CA GLU A 331 0.58 9.77 -1.91
C GLU A 331 0.45 9.23 -3.34
N LYS A 332 1.56 8.77 -3.93
CA LYS A 332 1.55 8.18 -5.28
C LYS A 332 0.76 6.89 -5.32
N MET A 333 0.88 6.06 -4.28
CA MET A 333 0.09 4.83 -4.16
C MET A 333 -1.42 5.13 -4.11
N ILE A 334 -1.84 6.12 -3.32
CA ILE A 334 -3.25 6.56 -3.28
C ILE A 334 -3.71 7.03 -4.67
N GLY A 335 -2.88 7.78 -5.39
CA GLY A 335 -3.15 8.21 -6.77
C GLY A 335 -3.34 7.03 -7.73
N GLU A 336 -2.47 6.02 -7.66
CA GLU A 336 -2.56 4.80 -8.49
C GLU A 336 -3.81 3.96 -8.15
N LEU A 337 -4.15 3.83 -6.85
CA LEU A 337 -5.38 3.16 -6.42
C LEU A 337 -6.62 3.86 -7.00
N ILE A 338 -6.69 5.19 -6.90
CA ILE A 338 -7.75 5.98 -7.51
C ILE A 338 -7.82 5.73 -9.01
N ASN A 339 -6.66 5.78 -9.70
CA ASN A 339 -6.62 5.60 -11.15
C ASN A 339 -7.16 4.24 -11.57
N LEU A 340 -6.68 3.19 -10.89
CA LEU A 340 -7.08 1.82 -11.15
C LEU A 340 -8.58 1.62 -10.88
N ILE A 341 -9.06 1.98 -9.68
CA ILE A 341 -10.43 1.69 -9.25
C ILE A 341 -11.44 2.54 -10.03
N HIS A 342 -11.20 3.85 -10.14
CA HIS A 342 -12.16 4.79 -10.73
C HIS A 342 -12.17 4.77 -12.25
N TYR A 343 -11.03 4.52 -12.92
CA TYR A 343 -10.97 4.56 -14.39
C TYR A 343 -10.81 3.19 -15.05
N LYS A 344 -9.98 2.30 -14.51
CA LYS A 344 -9.74 0.98 -15.15
C LYS A 344 -10.79 -0.06 -14.76
N MET A 345 -11.27 -0.02 -13.52
CA MET A 345 -12.25 -0.99 -13.02
C MET A 345 -13.70 -0.53 -13.18
N ALA A 346 -13.97 0.70 -13.61
CA ALA A 346 -15.31 1.29 -13.66
C ALA A 346 -16.37 0.40 -14.36
N ASP A 347 -15.98 -0.29 -15.44
CA ASP A 347 -16.88 -1.10 -16.27
C ASP A 347 -16.83 -2.61 -15.93
N THR A 348 -16.32 -3.00 -14.76
CA THR A 348 -16.34 -4.39 -14.31
C THR A 348 -17.58 -4.69 -13.47
N ASP A 349 -18.09 -5.92 -13.56
CA ASP A 349 -19.28 -6.38 -12.85
C ASP A 349 -19.01 -6.73 -11.38
N SER A 350 -17.74 -6.93 -11.02
CA SER A 350 -17.26 -7.15 -9.66
C SER A 350 -15.74 -6.95 -9.57
N LEU A 351 -15.20 -6.82 -8.36
CA LEU A 351 -13.77 -6.62 -8.12
C LEU A 351 -13.25 -7.58 -7.04
N ILE A 352 -12.11 -8.22 -7.30
CA ILE A 352 -11.34 -8.99 -6.33
C ILE A 352 -10.08 -8.20 -5.94
N ILE A 353 -9.89 -8.00 -4.64
CA ILE A 353 -8.70 -7.39 -4.04
C ILE A 353 -7.92 -8.49 -3.32
N ASP A 354 -6.79 -8.92 -3.89
CA ASP A 354 -5.94 -9.98 -3.35
C ASP A 354 -4.84 -9.38 -2.47
N VAL A 355 -4.88 -9.74 -1.19
CA VAL A 355 -3.92 -9.33 -0.14
C VAL A 355 -3.27 -10.56 0.52
N ARG A 356 -3.31 -11.73 -0.12
CA ARG A 356 -2.58 -12.91 0.37
C ARG A 356 -1.09 -12.64 0.41
N ASP A 357 -0.43 -13.19 1.43
CA ASP A 357 1.01 -13.04 1.67
C ASP A 357 1.49 -11.57 1.86
N ASN A 358 0.56 -10.64 2.08
CA ASN A 358 0.86 -9.22 2.27
C ASN A 358 1.36 -8.97 3.72
N PRO A 359 2.59 -8.45 3.90
CA PRO A 359 3.20 -8.25 5.21
C PRO A 359 2.66 -7.04 5.99
N GLY A 360 1.73 -6.27 5.43
CA GLY A 360 1.27 -4.99 5.97
C GLY A 360 2.11 -3.81 5.53
N GLY A 361 2.12 -2.74 6.32
CA GLY A 361 2.73 -1.45 6.00
C GLY A 361 1.98 -0.27 6.63
N TYR A 362 1.68 0.75 5.83
CA TYR A 362 1.05 1.98 6.31
C TYR A 362 -0.43 1.77 6.67
N ILE A 363 -0.78 2.06 7.92
CA ILE A 363 -2.16 2.04 8.43
C ILE A 363 -3.04 3.02 7.64
N LEU A 364 -2.50 4.19 7.29
CA LEU A 364 -3.16 5.21 6.46
C LEU A 364 -3.76 4.66 5.16
N ILE A 365 -3.00 3.83 4.44
CA ILE A 365 -3.45 3.28 3.15
C ILE A 365 -4.56 2.25 3.38
N ALA A 366 -4.43 1.40 4.41
CA ALA A 366 -5.46 0.44 4.78
C ALA A 366 -6.78 1.12 5.15
N ASP A 367 -6.72 2.20 5.94
CA ASP A 367 -7.90 2.93 6.42
C ASP A 367 -8.63 3.66 5.28
N ILE A 368 -7.89 4.42 4.46
CA ILE A 368 -8.48 5.22 3.37
C ILE A 368 -9.18 4.35 2.31
N MET A 369 -8.67 3.12 2.06
CA MET A 369 -9.26 2.25 1.03
C MET A 369 -10.71 1.87 1.34
N SER A 370 -11.10 1.72 2.61
CA SER A 370 -12.45 1.26 2.99
C SER A 370 -13.55 2.16 2.42
N GLN A 371 -13.36 3.48 2.43
CA GLN A 371 -14.36 4.42 1.91
C GLN A 371 -14.59 4.28 0.40
N MET A 372 -13.59 3.83 -0.36
CA MET A 372 -13.67 3.72 -1.82
C MET A 372 -14.77 2.75 -2.29
N PHE A 373 -15.29 1.90 -1.41
CA PHE A 373 -16.19 0.79 -1.74
C PHE A 373 -17.55 0.87 -1.06
N ILE A 374 -17.83 1.89 -0.24
CA ILE A 374 -19.09 1.99 0.53
C ILE A 374 -19.86 3.28 0.28
N PRO A 375 -21.20 3.25 0.40
CA PRO A 375 -21.99 4.46 0.48
C PRO A 375 -21.82 5.11 1.87
N GLY A 376 -21.33 6.36 1.91
CA GLY A 376 -21.19 7.14 3.13
C GLY A 376 -19.76 7.16 3.69
N LYS A 377 -19.66 7.21 5.02
CA LYS A 377 -18.38 7.26 5.73
C LYS A 377 -17.95 5.87 6.21
N ALA A 378 -16.66 5.58 6.06
CA ALA A 378 -15.99 4.46 6.67
C ALA A 378 -15.66 4.79 8.13
N GLU A 379 -15.81 3.81 9.01
CA GLU A 379 -15.21 3.80 10.35
C GLU A 379 -13.92 2.99 10.26
N VAL A 380 -12.83 3.52 10.81
CA VAL A 380 -11.47 2.96 10.69
C VAL A 380 -10.83 2.85 12.07
N GLY A 381 -9.74 2.07 12.15
CA GLY A 381 -9.30 1.41 13.39
C GLY A 381 -8.99 2.32 14.57
N ASP A 382 -9.61 2.01 15.70
CA ASP A 382 -9.28 2.53 17.03
C ASP A 382 -8.11 1.76 17.65
N PHE A 383 -7.31 2.48 18.44
CA PHE A 383 -6.14 1.97 19.15
C PHE A 383 -6.17 2.34 20.62
N LYS A 384 -5.50 1.54 21.44
CA LYS A 384 -5.19 1.85 22.84
C LYS A 384 -3.77 1.40 23.19
N ILE A 385 -3.13 2.09 24.13
CA ILE A 385 -1.78 1.78 24.61
C ILE A 385 -1.80 1.46 26.11
N VAL A 386 -0.73 0.87 26.63
CA VAL A 386 -0.54 0.72 28.09
C VAL A 386 -0.42 2.09 28.73
N ASN A 387 -1.15 2.33 29.83
CA ASN A 387 -1.03 3.54 30.60
C ASN A 387 0.18 3.44 31.55
N SER A 388 1.32 4.00 31.15
CA SER A 388 2.58 3.98 31.91
C SER A 388 3.31 5.32 31.84
N ASP A 389 4.17 5.59 32.83
CA ASP A 389 5.03 6.80 32.82
C ASP A 389 6.02 6.76 31.66
N VAL A 390 6.49 5.56 31.27
CA VAL A 390 7.42 5.32 30.16
C VAL A 390 6.80 5.71 28.81
N ASN A 391 5.47 5.66 28.67
CA ASN A 391 4.78 6.09 27.46
C ASN A 391 4.62 7.62 27.32
N LYS A 392 4.79 8.41 28.39
CA LYS A 392 4.57 9.87 28.35
C LYS A 392 5.44 10.57 27.30
N PRO A 393 6.77 10.35 27.23
CA PRO A 393 7.60 11.00 26.22
C PRO A 393 7.22 10.62 24.77
N ILE A 394 6.73 9.40 24.55
CA ILE A 394 6.24 8.94 23.25
C ILE A 394 4.96 9.69 22.87
N VAL A 395 4.01 9.80 23.80
CA VAL A 395 2.75 10.53 23.59
C VAL A 395 3.01 12.02 23.36
N ASP A 396 3.90 12.65 24.14
CA ASP A 396 4.27 14.05 23.98
C ASP A 396 4.94 14.32 22.63
N PHE A 397 5.72 13.36 22.12
CA PHE A 397 6.29 13.44 20.77
C PHE A 397 5.19 13.37 19.69
N LEU A 398 4.27 12.42 19.80
CA LEU A 398 3.18 12.25 18.83
C LEU A 398 2.20 13.43 18.79
N ALA A 399 1.96 14.08 19.93
CA ALA A 399 1.12 15.27 20.02
C ALA A 399 1.66 16.45 19.18
N GLN A 400 2.96 16.50 18.88
CA GLN A 400 3.56 17.51 17.99
C GLN A 400 3.08 17.36 16.53
N TYR A 401 2.43 16.24 16.22
CA TYR A 401 1.88 15.93 14.92
C TYR A 401 0.37 15.61 14.97
N ASP A 402 -0.35 16.24 15.90
CA ASP A 402 -1.80 16.13 16.06
C ASP A 402 -2.33 14.73 16.44
N LEU A 403 -1.45 13.80 16.82
CA LEU A 403 -1.84 12.51 17.40
C LEU A 403 -1.89 12.58 18.92
N ASN A 404 -3.06 12.93 19.44
CA ASN A 404 -3.30 13.07 20.87
C ASN A 404 -3.77 11.76 21.50
N VAL A 405 -3.02 11.25 22.48
CA VAL A 405 -3.38 10.05 23.25
C VAL A 405 -3.68 10.43 24.70
N ASP A 406 -4.91 10.23 25.14
CA ASP A 406 -5.33 10.55 26.51
C ASP A 406 -5.07 9.38 27.47
N MET A 407 -4.10 9.57 28.36
CA MET A 407 -3.72 8.63 29.43
C MET A 407 -4.23 9.03 30.82
N SER A 408 -5.09 10.04 30.93
CA SER A 408 -5.51 10.61 32.23
C SER A 408 -6.61 9.81 32.96
N ASN A 409 -7.13 8.75 32.34
CA ASN A 409 -8.29 8.00 32.81
C ASN A 409 -8.05 7.12 34.05
N GLY A 410 -6.80 6.97 34.51
CA GLY A 410 -6.42 6.13 35.66
C GLY A 410 -6.62 4.61 35.47
N GLY A 411 -6.99 4.17 34.27
CA GLY A 411 -7.13 2.77 33.89
C GLY A 411 -5.81 2.18 33.37
N LYS A 412 -5.79 0.86 33.16
CA LYS A 412 -4.62 0.13 32.63
C LYS A 412 -4.24 0.56 31.21
N TYR A 413 -5.21 0.95 30.40
CA TYR A 413 -5.00 1.38 29.03
C TYR A 413 -5.46 2.83 28.85
N SER A 414 -4.90 3.53 27.87
CA SER A 414 -5.34 4.86 27.45
C SER A 414 -6.81 4.85 27.00
N ASN A 415 -7.39 6.05 26.83
CA ASN A 415 -8.58 6.20 26.01
C ASN A 415 -8.26 5.82 24.55
N LEU A 416 -9.31 5.54 23.77
CA LEU A 416 -9.16 5.17 22.36
C LEU A 416 -8.67 6.39 21.55
N PHE A 417 -7.82 6.12 20.57
CA PHE A 417 -7.34 7.10 19.61
C PHE A 417 -7.18 6.45 18.23
N GLN A 418 -7.06 7.25 17.18
CA GLN A 418 -6.87 6.78 15.81
C GLN A 418 -5.55 7.34 15.23
N PHE A 419 -4.83 6.53 14.46
CA PHE A 419 -3.69 7.03 13.66
C PHE A 419 -4.16 7.80 12.43
N THR A 420 -5.27 7.38 11.83
CA THR A 420 -5.92 8.06 10.70
C THR A 420 -7.21 8.68 11.20
N SER A 421 -7.33 10.01 11.15
CA SER A 421 -8.57 10.67 11.55
C SER A 421 -9.73 10.29 10.63
N ASP A 422 -10.96 10.33 11.15
CA ASP A 422 -12.18 10.12 10.37
C ASP A 422 -12.24 11.00 9.12
N GLU A 423 -11.73 12.23 9.16
CA GLU A 423 -11.69 13.14 8.01
C GLU A 423 -10.77 12.63 6.91
N VAL A 424 -9.54 12.22 7.28
CA VAL A 424 -8.53 11.72 6.34
C VAL A 424 -8.98 10.39 5.73
N ALA A 425 -9.45 9.45 6.56
CA ALA A 425 -10.00 8.17 6.11
C ALA A 425 -11.17 8.33 5.14
N ASN A 426 -11.88 9.46 5.23
CA ASN A 426 -13.06 9.77 4.43
C ASN A 426 -12.86 10.85 3.35
N SER A 427 -11.60 11.12 2.98
CA SER A 427 -11.24 12.19 2.05
C SER A 427 -11.56 11.87 0.59
N ILE A 428 -11.58 10.60 0.18
CA ILE A 428 -11.64 10.20 -1.25
C ILE A 428 -13.07 10.04 -1.78
N GLY A 429 -13.98 9.52 -0.95
CA GLY A 429 -15.32 9.09 -1.35
C GLY A 429 -15.35 7.73 -2.04
N GLN A 430 -16.55 7.25 -2.33
CA GLN A 430 -16.75 6.00 -3.05
C GLN A 430 -16.30 6.13 -4.51
N LEU A 431 -15.55 5.12 -4.98
CA LEU A 431 -15.03 5.00 -6.34
C LEU A 431 -15.60 3.78 -7.08
N TYR A 432 -15.91 2.71 -6.34
CA TYR A 432 -16.44 1.47 -6.89
C TYR A 432 -17.79 1.13 -6.26
N TYR A 433 -18.69 0.60 -7.08
CA TYR A 433 -20.10 0.45 -6.72
C TYR A 433 -20.61 -0.98 -6.82
N ASN A 434 -19.93 -1.86 -7.56
CA ASN A 434 -20.33 -3.25 -7.74
C ASN A 434 -19.77 -4.16 -6.62
N PRO A 435 -20.20 -5.44 -6.53
CA PRO A 435 -19.72 -6.35 -5.49
C PRO A 435 -18.20 -6.47 -5.43
N VAL A 436 -17.66 -6.44 -4.22
CA VAL A 436 -16.21 -6.52 -3.96
C VAL A 436 -15.90 -7.74 -3.10
N ALA A 437 -14.80 -8.41 -3.45
CA ALA A 437 -14.19 -9.46 -2.67
C ALA A 437 -12.83 -8.98 -2.14
N VAL A 438 -12.51 -9.33 -0.90
CA VAL A 438 -11.11 -9.34 -0.42
C VAL A 438 -10.70 -10.81 -0.33
N LEU A 439 -9.59 -11.16 -0.99
CA LEU A 439 -8.96 -12.48 -0.90
C LEU A 439 -7.76 -12.40 0.03
N SER A 440 -7.80 -13.14 1.15
CA SER A 440 -6.78 -13.11 2.20
C SER A 440 -6.35 -14.51 2.63
N ASN A 441 -5.22 -14.61 3.34
CA ASN A 441 -4.75 -15.85 3.96
C ASN A 441 -4.11 -15.56 5.33
N ALA A 442 -3.62 -16.58 6.02
CA ALA A 442 -3.01 -16.43 7.35
C ALA A 442 -1.64 -15.70 7.33
N LYS A 443 -1.19 -15.26 6.15
CA LYS A 443 -0.02 -14.40 5.97
C LYS A 443 -0.39 -12.97 5.56
N SER A 444 -1.67 -12.67 5.31
CA SER A 444 -2.17 -11.30 5.31
C SER A 444 -2.05 -10.76 6.74
N TYR A 445 -1.10 -9.87 6.98
CA TYR A 445 -0.67 -9.48 8.33
C TYR A 445 -0.69 -7.97 8.50
N SER A 446 -0.84 -7.50 9.74
CA SER A 446 -0.65 -6.12 10.14
C SER A 446 -1.61 -5.13 9.46
N ALA A 447 -1.15 -4.11 8.74
CA ALA A 447 -2.06 -3.27 7.94
C ALA A 447 -2.92 -4.09 6.95
N GLY A 448 -2.47 -5.28 6.53
CA GLY A 448 -3.27 -6.25 5.78
C GLY A 448 -4.42 -6.86 6.59
N ASP A 449 -4.24 -7.11 7.89
CA ASP A 449 -5.34 -7.45 8.81
C ASP A 449 -6.29 -6.25 8.93
N MET A 450 -5.77 -5.06 9.23
CA MET A 450 -6.59 -3.85 9.43
C MET A 450 -7.45 -3.53 8.22
N PHE A 451 -6.87 -3.58 7.01
CA PHE A 451 -7.61 -3.42 5.75
C PHE A 451 -8.70 -4.49 5.61
N THR A 452 -8.35 -5.77 5.76
CA THR A 452 -9.31 -6.87 5.58
C THR A 452 -10.47 -6.77 6.57
N CYS A 453 -10.18 -6.42 7.83
CA CYS A 453 -11.17 -6.25 8.87
C CYS A 453 -12.02 -5.01 8.61
N ALA A 454 -11.43 -3.86 8.27
CA ALA A 454 -12.17 -2.64 7.98
C ALA A 454 -13.11 -2.81 6.78
N MET A 455 -12.68 -3.53 5.74
CA MET A 455 -13.53 -3.88 4.59
C MET A 455 -14.72 -4.76 5.00
N GLN A 456 -14.53 -5.71 5.93
CA GLN A 456 -15.60 -6.54 6.48
C GLN A 456 -16.54 -5.73 7.41
N ASP A 457 -15.96 -4.94 8.32
CA ASP A 457 -16.64 -4.17 9.37
C ASP A 457 -17.54 -3.09 8.77
N ASN A 458 -17.11 -2.48 7.67
CA ASN A 458 -17.90 -1.49 6.95
C ASN A 458 -18.92 -2.09 5.97
N GLY A 459 -18.92 -3.43 5.78
CA GLY A 459 -19.73 -4.09 4.75
C GLY A 459 -19.29 -3.74 3.32
N ALA A 460 -18.02 -3.38 3.14
CA ALA A 460 -17.42 -2.96 1.88
C ALA A 460 -17.12 -4.12 0.93
N ALA A 461 -16.81 -5.30 1.49
CA ALA A 461 -16.51 -6.50 0.72
C ALA A 461 -16.89 -7.78 1.45
N VAL A 462 -17.04 -8.85 0.68
CA VAL A 462 -17.06 -10.22 1.20
C VAL A 462 -15.61 -10.69 1.33
N VAL A 463 -15.24 -11.22 2.51
CA VAL A 463 -13.89 -11.77 2.74
C VAL A 463 -13.87 -13.24 2.34
N TYR A 464 -13.06 -13.58 1.36
CA TYR A 464 -12.75 -14.93 0.94
C TYR A 464 -11.38 -15.32 1.50
N GLY A 465 -11.33 -16.43 2.21
CA GLY A 465 -10.10 -16.90 2.87
C GLY A 465 -9.55 -18.15 2.22
N GLU A 466 -8.29 -18.10 1.80
CA GLU A 466 -7.50 -19.33 1.58
C GLU A 466 -7.21 -20.02 2.92
N ASP A 467 -7.08 -19.23 3.98
CA ASP A 467 -7.15 -19.69 5.36
C ASP A 467 -8.38 -19.08 6.06
N PRO A 468 -8.97 -19.76 7.05
CA PRO A 468 -10.15 -19.27 7.76
C PRO A 468 -9.96 -17.92 8.48
N GLN A 469 -8.73 -17.55 8.82
CA GLN A 469 -8.40 -16.27 9.46
C GLN A 469 -7.13 -15.68 8.86
N THR A 470 -7.07 -14.35 8.87
CA THR A 470 -5.84 -13.60 8.61
C THR A 470 -4.81 -13.83 9.72
N GLY A 471 -3.59 -13.28 9.58
CA GLY A 471 -2.49 -13.58 10.47
C GLY A 471 -2.57 -12.95 11.87
N ALA A 472 -3.41 -11.93 12.04
CA ALA A 472 -3.75 -11.30 13.32
C ALA A 472 -2.62 -10.50 13.99
N GLY A 473 -1.88 -9.70 13.21
CA GLY A 473 -0.92 -8.70 13.70
C GLY A 473 -1.59 -7.37 14.02
N GLY A 474 -2.43 -7.31 15.05
CA GLY A 474 -3.26 -6.14 15.35
C GLY A 474 -2.56 -5.08 16.19
N ALA A 475 -1.38 -4.59 15.78
CA ALA A 475 -0.69 -3.52 16.50
C ALA A 475 0.18 -2.65 15.60
N ASN A 476 0.39 -1.39 15.98
CA ASN A 476 1.49 -0.60 15.43
C ASN A 476 2.80 -0.89 16.19
N VAL A 477 3.94 -0.62 15.55
CA VAL A 477 5.25 -1.08 16.01
C VAL A 477 6.18 0.09 16.30
N PHE A 478 6.86 0.07 17.44
CA PHE A 478 8.06 0.87 17.63
C PHE A 478 9.32 0.03 17.57
N ARG A 479 10.36 0.59 16.95
CA ARG A 479 11.73 0.08 17.05
C ARG A 479 12.46 0.76 18.19
N HIS A 480 13.24 -0.01 18.93
CA HIS A 480 14.00 0.50 20.06
C HIS A 480 15.03 1.56 19.65
N ASP A 481 15.68 1.43 18.49
CA ASP A 481 16.61 2.46 18.01
C ASP A 481 15.94 3.80 17.69
N PHE A 482 14.68 3.81 17.25
CA PHE A 482 13.88 5.02 17.18
C PHE A 482 13.62 5.59 18.59
N LEU A 483 13.18 4.76 19.54
CA LEU A 483 12.90 5.19 20.91
C LEU A 483 14.15 5.79 21.58
N SER A 484 15.32 5.16 21.44
CA SER A 484 16.55 5.66 22.07
C SER A 484 17.16 6.88 21.38
N SER A 485 17.03 7.02 20.05
CA SER A 485 17.62 8.15 19.31
C SER A 485 16.72 9.38 19.21
N VAL A 486 15.41 9.20 19.15
CA VAL A 486 14.44 10.29 18.94
C VAL A 486 13.72 10.66 20.23
N ILE A 487 13.23 9.67 20.99
CA ILE A 487 12.48 9.93 22.23
C ILE A 487 13.44 10.19 23.40
N GLY A 488 14.47 9.36 23.55
CA GLY A 488 15.48 9.48 24.60
C GLY A 488 14.92 9.20 26.01
N GLY A 489 15.53 9.81 27.04
CA GLY A 489 15.14 9.59 28.44
C GLY A 489 15.59 8.21 28.95
N ASP A 490 14.63 7.36 29.32
CA ASP A 490 14.88 6.01 29.83
C ASP A 490 15.34 5.03 28.73
N PHE A 491 15.08 5.36 27.47
CA PHE A 491 15.52 4.58 26.31
C PHE A 491 16.98 4.88 25.98
N LYS A 492 17.85 3.87 26.08
CA LYS A 492 19.29 3.97 25.83
C LYS A 492 19.72 3.01 24.72
N PRO A 493 20.69 3.37 23.85
CA PRO A 493 21.12 2.51 22.75
C PRO A 493 21.50 1.08 23.18
N LEU A 494 21.11 0.09 22.38
CA LEU A 494 21.47 -1.31 22.64
C LEU A 494 22.91 -1.61 22.20
N PRO A 495 23.60 -2.51 22.91
CA PRO A 495 24.94 -2.94 22.53
C PRO A 495 24.92 -3.85 21.28
N ASP A 496 26.11 -3.98 20.68
CA ASP A 496 26.40 -4.93 19.59
C ASP A 496 25.47 -4.81 18.37
N SER A 497 24.78 -3.67 18.20
CA SER A 497 23.85 -3.45 17.08
C SER A 497 22.61 -4.34 17.10
N SER A 498 22.30 -4.88 18.27
CA SER A 498 21.02 -5.54 18.55
C SER A 498 19.88 -4.52 18.40
N ASN A 499 18.68 -5.00 18.09
CA ASN A 499 17.49 -4.14 18.06
C ASN A 499 16.29 -4.91 18.61
N ILE A 500 15.24 -4.19 19.01
CA ILE A 500 14.00 -4.75 19.51
C ILE A 500 12.85 -4.01 18.83
N THR A 501 11.84 -4.74 18.38
CA THR A 501 10.54 -4.15 18.03
C THR A 501 9.53 -4.47 19.12
N VAL A 502 8.60 -3.55 19.38
CA VAL A 502 7.54 -3.72 20.38
C VAL A 502 6.19 -3.29 19.81
N SER A 503 5.18 -4.10 20.06
CA SER A 503 3.77 -3.78 19.81
C SER A 503 3.32 -2.69 20.79
N TRP A 504 3.06 -1.49 20.30
CA TRP A 504 2.76 -0.32 21.13
C TRP A 504 1.27 -0.06 21.30
N GLY A 505 0.57 0.20 20.20
CA GLY A 505 -0.87 0.44 20.15
C GLY A 505 -1.60 -0.82 19.68
N GLN A 506 -2.55 -1.28 20.49
CA GLN A 506 -3.37 -2.44 20.20
C GLN A 506 -4.60 -2.03 19.39
N ALA A 507 -4.74 -2.61 18.19
CA ALA A 507 -5.79 -2.30 17.24
C ALA A 507 -7.12 -3.00 17.57
N LEU A 508 -8.19 -2.25 17.39
CA LEU A 508 -9.57 -2.68 17.57
C LEU A 508 -10.31 -2.67 16.23
N ARG A 509 -11.35 -3.50 16.16
CA ARG A 509 -12.30 -3.57 15.06
C ARG A 509 -13.43 -2.59 15.24
N GLU A 510 -14.15 -2.32 14.15
CA GLU A 510 -15.16 -1.27 14.06
C GLU A 510 -16.55 -1.79 13.69
N LYS A 511 -17.56 -0.91 13.72
CA LYS A 511 -18.95 -1.17 13.31
C LYS A 511 -19.51 -2.53 13.77
N TYR A 512 -19.67 -3.49 12.86
CA TYR A 512 -20.28 -4.80 13.15
C TYR A 512 -19.50 -5.62 14.17
N TYR A 513 -18.21 -5.32 14.34
CA TYR A 513 -17.29 -6.02 15.24
C TYR A 513 -16.65 -5.07 16.26
N LYS A 514 -17.29 -3.93 16.53
CA LYS A 514 -16.76 -2.85 17.36
C LYS A 514 -16.15 -3.35 18.68
N ASN A 515 -14.93 -2.88 18.98
CA ASN A 515 -14.11 -3.20 20.16
C ASN A 515 -13.51 -4.61 20.21
N ASN A 516 -13.75 -5.47 19.21
CA ASN A 516 -13.03 -6.74 19.14
C ASN A 516 -11.57 -6.48 18.78
N LEU A 517 -10.67 -7.27 19.34
CA LEU A 517 -9.25 -7.17 19.04
C LEU A 517 -8.95 -7.71 17.65
N ILE A 518 -8.00 -7.08 16.96
CA ILE A 518 -7.37 -7.69 15.78
C ILE A 518 -6.24 -8.62 16.22
N GLU A 519 -5.44 -8.27 17.23
CA GLU A 519 -4.36 -9.13 17.72
C GLU A 519 -4.89 -10.48 18.19
N ASP A 520 -4.26 -11.56 17.73
CA ASP A 520 -4.62 -12.97 17.91
C ASP A 520 -5.98 -13.48 17.37
N TYR A 521 -6.87 -12.59 16.93
CA TYR A 521 -8.17 -12.99 16.37
C TYR A 521 -8.23 -12.78 14.85
N GLY A 522 -7.63 -11.69 14.36
CA GLY A 522 -7.64 -11.30 12.95
C GLY A 522 -9.04 -11.11 12.39
N CYS A 523 -9.14 -11.24 11.07
CA CYS A 523 -10.38 -11.16 10.32
C CYS A 523 -10.76 -12.56 9.87
N THR A 524 -12.00 -12.97 10.18
CA THR A 524 -12.48 -14.31 9.82
C THR A 524 -13.09 -14.27 8.42
N ALA A 525 -12.67 -15.22 7.58
CA ALA A 525 -13.20 -15.37 6.24
C ALA A 525 -14.71 -15.66 6.28
N SER A 526 -15.46 -14.98 5.41
CA SER A 526 -16.90 -15.22 5.23
C SER A 526 -17.15 -16.42 4.32
N VAL A 527 -16.21 -16.71 3.42
CA VAL A 527 -16.26 -17.85 2.50
C VAL A 527 -14.90 -18.53 2.47
N ASP A 528 -14.88 -19.83 2.72
CA ASP A 528 -13.69 -20.67 2.61
C ASP A 528 -13.39 -20.97 1.14
N VAL A 529 -12.19 -20.62 0.71
CA VAL A 529 -11.62 -20.88 -0.62
C VAL A 529 -10.21 -21.46 -0.47
N SER A 530 -10.02 -22.33 0.53
CA SER A 530 -8.80 -23.12 0.71
C SER A 530 -8.35 -23.78 -0.61
N LEU A 531 -7.03 -23.88 -0.79
CA LEU A 531 -6.46 -24.47 -2.00
C LEU A 531 -6.82 -25.95 -2.12
N GLU A 532 -7.13 -26.36 -3.35
CA GLU A 532 -7.22 -27.76 -3.76
C GLU A 532 -5.92 -28.20 -4.48
N PRO A 533 -5.58 -29.50 -4.52
CA PRO A 533 -4.32 -29.96 -5.13
C PRO A 533 -4.06 -29.46 -6.55
N MET A 534 -5.11 -29.32 -7.37
CA MET A 534 -4.98 -28.84 -8.75
C MET A 534 -4.67 -27.35 -8.85
N ASP A 535 -4.99 -26.54 -7.84
CA ASP A 535 -4.68 -25.11 -7.80
C ASP A 535 -3.17 -24.86 -7.84
N LEU A 536 -2.38 -25.74 -7.20
CA LEU A 536 -0.92 -25.67 -7.20
C LEU A 536 -0.31 -25.78 -8.60
N LYS A 537 -1.02 -26.41 -9.55
CA LYS A 537 -0.56 -26.63 -10.93
C LYS A 537 -1.19 -25.70 -11.95
N THR A 538 -2.34 -25.10 -11.62
CA THR A 538 -3.13 -24.28 -12.54
C THR A 538 -3.09 -22.79 -12.23
N GLY A 539 -2.27 -22.40 -11.24
CA GLY A 539 -2.18 -21.02 -10.78
C GLY A 539 -3.45 -20.55 -10.08
N ASN A 540 -4.02 -21.41 -9.22
CA ASN A 540 -5.22 -21.13 -8.44
C ASN A 540 -6.51 -20.98 -9.25
N LYS A 541 -6.60 -21.64 -10.42
CA LYS A 541 -7.77 -21.54 -11.29
C LYS A 541 -9.06 -21.94 -10.58
N GLY A 542 -9.06 -23.07 -9.87
CA GLY A 542 -10.26 -23.59 -9.18
C GLY A 542 -10.71 -22.65 -8.06
N GLN A 543 -9.75 -22.17 -7.27
CA GLN A 543 -9.98 -21.15 -6.25
C GLN A 543 -10.60 -19.87 -6.85
N PHE A 544 -10.02 -19.31 -7.90
CA PHE A 544 -10.55 -18.11 -8.56
C PHE A 544 -11.93 -18.35 -9.18
N ASP A 545 -12.17 -19.50 -9.81
CA ASP A 545 -13.49 -19.85 -10.35
C ASP A 545 -14.57 -19.88 -9.25
N LYS A 546 -14.25 -20.42 -8.07
CA LYS A 546 -15.15 -20.45 -6.91
C LYS A 546 -15.48 -19.03 -6.42
N ILE A 547 -14.46 -18.17 -6.27
CA ILE A 547 -14.63 -16.77 -5.86
C ILE A 547 -15.48 -16.02 -6.89
N MET A 548 -15.12 -16.06 -8.17
CA MET A 548 -15.82 -15.32 -9.23
C MET A 548 -17.27 -15.77 -9.38
N THR A 549 -17.54 -17.08 -9.27
CA THR A 549 -18.90 -17.61 -9.37
C THR A 549 -19.78 -17.12 -8.22
N ASP A 550 -19.30 -17.18 -6.98
CA ASP A 550 -20.05 -16.67 -5.82
C ASP A 550 -20.20 -15.14 -5.88
N LEU A 551 -19.14 -14.41 -6.22
CA LEU A 551 -19.14 -12.95 -6.27
C LEU A 551 -20.10 -12.40 -7.33
N LEU A 552 -20.10 -12.98 -8.54
CA LEU A 552 -21.00 -12.59 -9.63
C LEU A 552 -22.47 -12.97 -9.38
N SER A 553 -22.73 -13.83 -8.37
CA SER A 553 -24.07 -14.16 -7.89
C SER A 553 -24.62 -13.13 -6.89
N LYS A 554 -23.75 -12.29 -6.30
CA LYS A 554 -24.18 -11.24 -5.37
C LYS A 554 -25.05 -10.21 -6.11
N PRO A 555 -26.09 -9.66 -5.44
CA PRO A 555 -26.98 -8.72 -6.09
C PRO A 555 -26.23 -7.44 -6.48
N ALA A 556 -26.38 -7.03 -7.74
CA ALA A 556 -25.93 -5.72 -8.17
C ALA A 556 -26.70 -4.60 -7.44
N PRO A 557 -26.07 -3.44 -7.20
CA PRO A 557 -26.76 -2.28 -6.64
C PRO A 557 -28.00 -1.93 -7.46
N ARG A 558 -29.13 -1.76 -6.77
CA ARG A 558 -30.37 -1.32 -7.44
C ARG A 558 -30.38 0.18 -7.73
N SER A 559 -29.67 0.97 -6.92
CA SER A 559 -29.53 2.41 -7.07
C SER A 559 -28.20 2.75 -7.71
N TYR A 560 -28.20 3.70 -8.64
CA TYR A 560 -26.97 4.21 -9.24
C TYR A 560 -27.15 5.65 -9.72
N TYR A 561 -26.02 6.24 -10.08
CA TYR A 561 -25.95 7.49 -10.82
C TYR A 561 -25.00 7.36 -12.01
N LYS A 562 -25.14 8.26 -12.97
CA LYS A 562 -24.17 8.49 -14.04
C LYS A 562 -24.05 9.99 -14.25
N ILE A 563 -22.82 10.51 -14.24
CA ILE A 563 -22.58 11.90 -14.64
C ILE A 563 -22.85 12.04 -16.13
N ASN A 564 -23.64 13.04 -16.50
CA ASN A 564 -23.84 13.40 -17.89
C ASN A 564 -22.59 14.14 -18.39
N GLY A 565 -21.79 13.50 -19.25
CA GLY A 565 -20.54 14.06 -19.78
C GLY A 565 -19.31 13.37 -19.21
N ASN A 566 -18.28 14.15 -18.91
CA ASN A 566 -17.01 13.65 -18.37
C ASN A 566 -17.18 13.20 -16.91
N ASN A 567 -16.67 12.00 -16.57
CA ASN A 567 -16.72 11.43 -15.22
C ASN A 567 -15.37 11.53 -14.47
N ASP A 568 -14.47 12.40 -14.94
CA ASP A 568 -13.21 12.67 -14.26
C ASP A 568 -13.41 13.17 -12.83
N ARG A 569 -12.43 12.89 -11.97
CA ARG A 569 -12.47 13.37 -10.59
C ARG A 569 -12.34 14.87 -10.48
N VAL A 570 -11.63 15.49 -11.42
CA VAL A 570 -11.52 16.96 -11.55
C VAL A 570 -12.42 17.39 -12.69
N LEU A 571 -13.45 18.17 -12.38
CA LEU A 571 -14.42 18.65 -13.35
C LEU A 571 -14.20 20.15 -13.59
N PRO A 572 -13.84 20.56 -14.82
CA PRO A 572 -13.90 21.96 -15.18
C PRO A 572 -15.37 22.39 -15.24
N MET A 573 -15.71 23.49 -14.56
CA MET A 573 -17.06 24.05 -14.58
C MET A 573 -17.04 25.48 -15.13
N PRO A 574 -18.08 25.89 -15.87
CA PRO A 574 -18.19 27.27 -16.32
C PRO A 574 -18.36 28.21 -15.12
N LYS A 575 -17.80 29.42 -15.19
CA LYS A 575 -18.00 30.44 -14.15
C LYS A 575 -19.47 30.81 -13.96
N GLN A 576 -20.25 30.87 -15.06
CA GLN A 576 -21.65 31.29 -15.02
C GLN A 576 -22.59 30.08 -14.93
N ALA A 577 -23.50 30.13 -13.95
CA ALA A 577 -24.50 29.11 -13.67
C ALA A 577 -23.95 27.66 -13.70
N PRO A 578 -22.83 27.38 -13.00
CA PRO A 578 -22.28 26.03 -12.96
C PRO A 578 -23.32 25.05 -12.44
N SER A 579 -23.45 23.90 -13.11
CA SER A 579 -24.37 22.85 -12.67
C SER A 579 -23.83 21.47 -12.98
N LEU A 580 -24.13 20.52 -12.09
CA LEU A 580 -23.83 19.12 -12.27
C LEU A 580 -25.09 18.38 -12.71
N SER A 581 -25.02 17.69 -13.84
CA SER A 581 -26.13 16.93 -14.41
C SER A 581 -25.88 15.43 -14.26
N LEU A 582 -26.86 14.72 -13.72
CA LEU A 582 -26.77 13.30 -13.37
C LEU A 582 -27.97 12.54 -13.95
N GLN A 583 -27.77 11.36 -14.52
CA GLN A 583 -28.83 10.35 -14.57
C GLN A 583 -28.84 9.60 -13.24
N VAL A 584 -30.01 9.37 -12.68
CA VAL A 584 -30.16 8.59 -11.45
C VAL A 584 -31.30 7.59 -11.56
N LYS A 585 -31.19 6.48 -10.83
CA LYS A 585 -32.23 5.45 -10.74
C LYS A 585 -32.33 4.89 -9.33
N ASN A 586 -33.55 4.56 -8.92
CA ASN A 586 -33.91 4.05 -7.60
C ASN A 586 -33.29 4.88 -6.46
N VAL A 587 -33.48 6.20 -6.53
CA VAL A 587 -33.04 7.16 -5.51
C VAL A 587 -34.19 8.10 -5.17
N GLU A 588 -34.36 8.45 -3.90
CA GLU A 588 -35.44 9.33 -3.46
C GLU A 588 -35.00 10.79 -3.37
N HIS A 589 -33.82 11.02 -2.79
CA HIS A 589 -33.24 12.35 -2.69
C HIS A 589 -31.80 12.35 -3.21
N VAL A 590 -31.39 13.47 -3.80
CA VAL A 590 -29.99 13.72 -4.13
C VAL A 590 -29.53 14.93 -3.33
N ALA A 591 -28.54 14.71 -2.46
CA ALA A 591 -27.91 15.75 -1.66
C ALA A 591 -26.57 16.14 -2.27
N LEU A 592 -26.30 17.44 -2.30
CA LEU A 592 -25.06 18.05 -2.75
C LEU A 592 -24.46 18.81 -1.58
N TYR A 593 -23.21 18.47 -1.27
CA TYR A 593 -22.38 19.16 -0.31
C TYR A 593 -21.25 19.87 -1.03
N VAL A 594 -20.88 21.05 -0.55
CA VAL A 594 -19.75 21.85 -1.04
C VAL A 594 -18.83 22.08 0.15
N ASN A 595 -17.56 21.65 0.05
CA ASN A 595 -16.57 21.71 1.12
C ASN A 595 -17.12 21.14 2.44
N GLY A 596 -17.78 19.99 2.36
CA GLY A 596 -18.39 19.29 3.50
C GLY A 596 -19.72 19.86 4.01
N GLN A 597 -20.15 21.05 3.58
CA GLN A 597 -21.40 21.66 4.02
C GLN A 597 -22.56 21.34 3.07
N LEU A 598 -23.73 20.99 3.62
CA LEU A 598 -24.93 20.71 2.82
C LEU A 598 -25.34 21.98 2.08
N PHE A 599 -25.27 21.94 0.76
CA PHE A 599 -25.63 23.06 -0.10
C PHE A 599 -27.05 22.92 -0.64
N ASN A 600 -27.40 21.73 -1.14
CA ASN A 600 -28.71 21.48 -1.73
C ASN A 600 -29.15 20.04 -1.46
N LYS A 601 -30.46 19.82 -1.30
CA LYS A 601 -31.05 18.49 -1.27
C LYS A 601 -32.34 18.51 -2.09
N LYS A 602 -32.37 17.72 -3.15
CA LYS A 602 -33.48 17.67 -4.09
C LYS A 602 -34.20 16.33 -3.98
N SER A 603 -35.52 16.36 -3.82
CA SER A 603 -36.38 15.17 -3.93
C SER A 603 -36.61 14.83 -5.40
N VAL A 604 -36.38 13.56 -5.77
CA VAL A 604 -36.35 13.08 -7.16
C VAL A 604 -37.30 11.91 -7.40
N TYR A 605 -37.42 10.99 -6.42
CA TYR A 605 -38.24 9.78 -6.48
C TYR A 605 -38.07 9.01 -7.80
N ALA A 606 -36.84 8.68 -8.15
CA ALA A 606 -36.45 8.09 -9.44
C ALA A 606 -36.70 6.57 -9.52
N TYR A 607 -37.89 6.12 -9.15
CA TYR A 607 -38.30 4.73 -9.32
C TYR A 607 -38.67 4.45 -10.78
N GLY A 608 -38.27 3.29 -11.32
CA GLY A 608 -38.57 2.89 -12.69
C GLY A 608 -37.52 3.37 -13.70
N PRO A 609 -37.89 4.12 -14.77
CA PRO A 609 -36.91 4.64 -15.73
C PRO A 609 -35.97 5.65 -15.08
N GLU A 610 -34.79 5.83 -15.66
CA GLU A 610 -33.81 6.84 -15.20
C GLU A 610 -34.41 8.25 -15.23
N LYS A 611 -33.98 9.10 -14.29
CA LYS A 611 -34.33 10.52 -14.25
C LYS A 611 -33.08 11.38 -14.31
N THR A 612 -33.13 12.44 -15.12
CA THR A 612 -32.11 13.49 -15.11
C THR A 612 -32.30 14.41 -13.90
N VAL A 613 -31.24 14.62 -13.14
CA VAL A 613 -31.16 15.58 -12.04
C VAL A 613 -30.10 16.61 -12.37
N VAL A 614 -30.50 17.87 -12.49
CA VAL A 614 -29.59 19.01 -12.56
C VAL A 614 -29.48 19.62 -11.15
N LEU A 615 -28.24 19.69 -10.67
CA LEU A 615 -27.85 20.28 -9.40
C LEU A 615 -27.11 21.59 -9.68
N PRO A 616 -27.71 22.76 -9.48
CA PRO A 616 -26.98 24.02 -9.56
C PRO A 616 -25.89 24.05 -8.48
N LEU A 617 -24.73 24.60 -8.81
CA LEU A 617 -23.64 24.89 -7.90
C LEU A 617 -23.72 26.37 -7.45
N VAL A 618 -22.88 26.77 -6.50
CA VAL A 618 -22.97 28.08 -5.80
C VAL A 618 -22.69 29.25 -6.76
N ASP A 619 -23.54 30.28 -6.74
CA ASP A 619 -23.20 31.62 -7.25
C ASP A 619 -22.15 32.24 -6.30
N GLY A 620 -20.97 32.59 -6.82
CA GLY A 620 -19.86 33.15 -6.02
C GLY A 620 -18.60 32.31 -5.96
N MET A 621 -18.56 31.15 -6.64
CA MET A 621 -17.29 30.45 -6.90
C MET A 621 -16.34 31.38 -7.67
N GLN A 622 -15.17 31.70 -7.12
CA GLN A 622 -14.19 32.56 -7.80
C GLN A 622 -13.52 31.80 -8.94
N SER A 623 -13.07 32.50 -9.99
CA SER A 623 -12.29 31.88 -11.06
C SER A 623 -10.97 31.34 -10.50
N GLY A 624 -10.60 30.11 -10.85
CA GLY A 624 -9.35 29.48 -10.40
C GLY A 624 -9.42 28.82 -9.01
N ASP A 625 -10.48 29.04 -8.23
CA ASP A 625 -10.69 28.34 -6.97
C ASP A 625 -11.04 26.86 -7.18
N THR A 626 -10.72 26.05 -6.18
CA THR A 626 -11.01 24.62 -6.15
C THR A 626 -12.05 24.31 -5.08
N TYR A 627 -13.09 23.57 -5.45
CA TYR A 627 -14.19 23.19 -4.55
C TYR A 627 -14.33 21.67 -4.47
N GLU A 628 -14.47 21.11 -3.27
CA GLU A 628 -14.86 19.71 -3.08
C GLU A 628 -16.38 19.59 -3.14
N LEU A 629 -16.88 18.85 -4.13
CA LEU A 629 -18.28 18.45 -4.21
C LEU A 629 -18.43 17.03 -3.71
N THR A 630 -19.34 16.82 -2.75
CA THR A 630 -19.83 15.47 -2.43
C THR A 630 -21.29 15.37 -2.87
N VAL A 631 -21.59 14.40 -3.73
CA VAL A 631 -22.96 14.09 -4.16
C VAL A 631 -23.38 12.77 -3.56
N VAL A 632 -24.55 12.73 -2.93
CA VAL A 632 -25.06 11.55 -2.25
C VAL A 632 -26.48 11.26 -2.72
N GLY A 633 -26.70 10.04 -3.22
CA GLY A 633 -28.03 9.50 -3.42
C GLY A 633 -28.56 8.91 -2.12
N LEU A 634 -29.78 9.26 -1.74
CA LEU A 634 -30.39 8.89 -0.49
C LEU A 634 -31.73 8.18 -0.72
N ASP A 635 -32.05 7.24 0.17
CA ASP A 635 -33.40 6.69 0.31
C ASP A 635 -34.34 7.62 1.11
N GLY A 636 -35.59 7.21 1.30
CA GLY A 636 -36.59 7.98 2.07
C GLY A 636 -36.28 8.10 3.56
N GLY A 637 -35.40 7.25 4.09
CA GLY A 637 -34.85 7.31 5.44
C GLY A 637 -33.59 8.18 5.55
N ASN A 638 -33.16 8.83 4.45
CA ASN A 638 -31.92 9.59 4.33
C ASN A 638 -30.65 8.75 4.52
N GLN A 639 -30.71 7.44 4.27
CA GLN A 639 -29.52 6.61 4.25
C GLN A 639 -28.82 6.71 2.88
N PRO A 640 -27.47 6.83 2.86
CA PRO A 640 -26.70 6.79 1.62
C PRO A 640 -26.91 5.48 0.86
N LEU A 641 -27.29 5.60 -0.41
CA LEU A 641 -27.36 4.50 -1.38
C LEU A 641 -26.09 4.43 -2.24
N TRP A 642 -25.51 5.58 -2.53
CA TRP A 642 -24.22 5.78 -3.19
C TRP A 642 -23.73 7.19 -2.87
N ASN A 643 -22.43 7.40 -2.95
CA ASN A 643 -21.86 8.74 -2.94
C ASN A 643 -20.79 8.89 -4.01
N THR A 644 -20.42 10.13 -4.30
CA THR A 644 -19.22 10.40 -5.07
C THR A 644 -18.66 11.77 -4.74
N LYS A 645 -17.32 11.87 -4.78
CA LYS A 645 -16.61 13.14 -4.60
C LYS A 645 -15.98 13.61 -5.89
N ARG A 646 -16.12 14.91 -6.17
CA ARG A 646 -15.50 15.59 -7.31
C ARG A 646 -14.79 16.84 -6.82
N ILE A 647 -13.68 17.14 -7.46
CA ILE A 647 -13.02 18.43 -7.37
C ILE A 647 -13.55 19.25 -8.53
N VAL A 648 -14.10 20.43 -8.26
CA VAL A 648 -14.50 21.37 -9.30
C VAL A 648 -13.51 22.52 -9.37
N VAL A 649 -13.07 22.81 -10.59
CA VAL A 649 -12.27 24.00 -10.91
C VAL A 649 -13.10 24.89 -11.82
N THR A 650 -13.40 26.09 -11.37
CA THR A 650 -14.12 27.11 -12.15
C THR A 650 -13.19 27.71 -13.19
N GLN A 651 -13.55 27.53 -14.46
CA GLN A 651 -12.83 28.10 -15.60
C GLN A 651 -13.25 29.55 -15.80
N GLY A 652 -12.29 30.42 -16.14
CA GLY A 652 -12.57 31.79 -16.56
C GLY A 652 -13.43 31.82 -17.84
N SER A 653 -14.09 32.96 -18.07
CA SER A 653 -14.96 33.11 -19.23
C SER A 653 -14.15 33.12 -20.53
N VAL A 654 -14.71 32.53 -21.59
CA VAL A 654 -14.17 32.61 -22.95
C VAL A 654 -15.06 33.53 -23.78
N TYR A 655 -14.44 34.51 -24.42
CA TYR A 655 -15.06 35.42 -25.35
C TYR A 655 -14.51 35.18 -26.75
N GLU A 656 -15.33 35.37 -27.79
CA GLU A 656 -14.89 35.19 -29.17
C GLU A 656 -15.49 36.23 -30.11
N ASN A 657 -14.75 36.55 -31.18
CA ASN A 657 -15.25 37.31 -32.32
C ASN A 657 -14.95 36.53 -33.60
N ASN A 658 -16.00 36.02 -34.24
CA ASN A 658 -15.94 35.25 -35.49
C ASN A 658 -16.30 36.11 -36.73
N THR A 659 -16.39 37.44 -36.56
CA THR A 659 -16.62 38.35 -37.68
C THR A 659 -15.31 38.51 -38.44
N SER A 660 -15.34 38.34 -39.76
CA SER A 660 -14.15 38.51 -40.60
C SER A 660 -13.83 39.99 -40.80
N TYR A 661 -12.57 40.36 -40.59
CA TYR A 661 -12.08 41.73 -40.79
C TYR A 661 -10.96 41.72 -41.85
N PRO A 662 -11.20 42.25 -43.06
CA PRO A 662 -10.17 42.33 -44.08
C PRO A 662 -9.05 43.27 -43.62
N ILE A 663 -7.81 42.84 -43.79
CA ILE A 663 -6.61 43.59 -43.44
C ILE A 663 -6.25 44.47 -44.65
N PRO A 664 -6.24 45.82 -44.50
CA PRO A 664 -5.87 46.70 -45.61
C PRO A 664 -4.38 46.62 -45.92
N ASP A 665 -4.04 46.33 -47.17
CA ASP A 665 -2.69 46.21 -47.72
C ASP A 665 -1.86 47.50 -47.55
N ALA A 666 -0.60 47.37 -47.13
CA ALA A 666 0.36 48.44 -46.87
C ALA A 666 -0.18 49.65 -46.09
N ASN A 667 -1.12 49.42 -45.17
CA ASN A 667 -1.80 50.48 -44.44
C ASN A 667 -1.40 50.48 -42.96
N SER A 668 -0.63 51.52 -42.57
CA SER A 668 -0.22 51.71 -41.16
C SER A 668 -1.37 51.82 -40.15
N GLY A 669 -2.59 52.14 -40.59
CA GLY A 669 -3.81 52.14 -39.78
C GLY A 669 -4.30 50.73 -39.43
N GLY A 670 -4.05 49.73 -40.30
CA GLY A 670 -4.48 48.35 -40.15
C GLY A 670 -5.99 48.17 -39.99
N VAL A 671 -6.38 47.04 -39.40
CA VAL A 671 -7.75 46.75 -38.99
C VAL A 671 -7.80 46.37 -37.52
N THR A 672 -8.91 46.69 -36.84
CA THR A 672 -9.11 46.37 -35.43
C THR A 672 -10.42 45.59 -35.26
N SER A 673 -10.32 44.43 -34.62
CA SER A 673 -11.43 43.60 -34.16
C SER A 673 -11.54 43.72 -32.65
N THR A 674 -12.75 43.78 -32.11
CA THR A 674 -12.97 44.00 -30.68
C THR A 674 -13.77 42.87 -30.05
N ILE A 675 -13.53 42.63 -28.76
CA ILE A 675 -14.33 41.79 -27.88
C ILE A 675 -14.67 42.65 -26.65
N ASP A 676 -15.94 42.76 -26.31
CA ASP A 676 -16.39 43.43 -25.08
C ASP A 676 -16.49 42.41 -23.95
N VAL A 677 -15.56 42.51 -22.99
CA VAL A 677 -15.51 41.66 -21.80
C VAL A 677 -16.33 42.33 -20.71
N THR A 678 -17.49 41.76 -20.40
CA THR A 678 -18.38 42.29 -19.35
C THR A 678 -18.00 41.87 -17.93
N GLU A 679 -17.04 40.94 -17.80
CA GLU A 679 -16.58 40.40 -16.53
C GLU A 679 -15.45 41.25 -15.94
N SER A 680 -15.58 41.65 -14.67
CA SER A 680 -14.52 42.32 -13.90
C SER A 680 -13.69 41.33 -13.08
N GLY A 681 -12.39 41.57 -12.96
CA GLY A 681 -11.47 40.79 -12.14
C GLY A 681 -10.02 40.83 -12.62
N THR A 682 -9.11 40.29 -11.82
CA THR A 682 -7.66 40.26 -12.11
C THR A 682 -7.18 38.80 -12.20
N PRO A 683 -7.37 38.10 -13.33
CA PRO A 683 -7.00 36.69 -13.46
C PRO A 683 -5.49 36.46 -13.45
N GLY A 684 -4.68 37.52 -13.52
CA GLY A 684 -3.22 37.46 -13.61
C GLY A 684 -2.75 37.09 -15.00
N LYS A 685 -3.42 36.17 -15.70
CA LYS A 685 -3.06 35.76 -17.06
C LYS A 685 -4.28 35.59 -17.94
N VAL A 686 -4.12 35.84 -19.24
CA VAL A 686 -5.17 35.60 -20.26
C VAL A 686 -4.58 34.80 -21.42
N LYS A 687 -5.39 33.98 -22.08
CA LYS A 687 -5.01 33.25 -23.31
C LYS A 687 -5.75 33.80 -24.51
N VAL A 688 -5.01 34.08 -25.58
CA VAL A 688 -5.55 34.60 -26.84
C VAL A 688 -5.25 33.65 -27.97
N SER A 689 -6.30 33.19 -28.65
CA SER A 689 -6.21 32.35 -29.84
C SER A 689 -6.60 33.17 -31.06
N VAL A 690 -5.75 33.23 -32.09
CA VAL A 690 -6.02 33.95 -33.35
C VAL A 690 -6.02 32.98 -34.52
N ASP A 691 -6.90 33.26 -35.48
CA ASP A 691 -6.95 32.67 -36.81
C ASP A 691 -6.99 33.82 -37.83
N ILE A 692 -5.89 34.01 -38.53
CA ILE A 692 -5.68 35.10 -39.50
C ILE A 692 -5.17 34.48 -40.80
N SER A 693 -5.88 34.69 -41.90
CA SER A 693 -5.37 34.32 -43.22
C SER A 693 -4.52 35.43 -43.82
N HIS A 694 -3.35 35.10 -44.36
CA HIS A 694 -2.46 36.03 -45.07
C HIS A 694 -1.43 35.24 -45.89
N THR A 695 -1.13 35.70 -47.11
CA THR A 695 -0.18 35.04 -48.03
C THR A 695 1.30 35.31 -47.73
N TYR A 696 1.58 36.22 -46.79
CA TYR A 696 2.94 36.51 -46.34
C TYR A 696 2.96 37.07 -44.90
N ILE A 697 3.13 36.23 -43.89
CA ILE A 697 2.94 36.64 -42.49
C ILE A 697 4.05 37.54 -41.93
N ALA A 698 5.21 37.64 -42.61
CA ALA A 698 6.25 38.60 -42.21
C ALA A 698 5.82 40.06 -42.39
N ASP A 699 4.76 40.33 -43.15
CA ASP A 699 4.26 41.69 -43.35
C ASP A 699 3.34 42.15 -42.21
N LEU A 700 2.83 41.19 -41.44
CA LEU A 700 1.89 41.42 -40.37
C LEU A 700 2.56 41.76 -39.04
N ARG A 701 2.03 42.79 -38.37
CA ARG A 701 2.15 42.97 -36.92
C ARG A 701 0.77 42.81 -36.29
N VAL A 702 0.66 41.88 -35.34
CA VAL A 702 -0.59 41.58 -34.64
C VAL A 702 -0.40 41.86 -33.15
N THR A 703 -1.23 42.76 -32.62
CA THR A 703 -1.20 43.19 -31.23
C THR A 703 -2.57 43.07 -30.61
N LEU A 704 -2.62 42.68 -29.34
CA LEU A 704 -3.79 42.75 -28.49
C LEU A 704 -3.64 43.96 -27.55
N THR A 705 -4.71 44.68 -27.29
CA THR A 705 -4.74 45.78 -26.32
C THR A 705 -5.79 45.48 -25.25
N SER A 706 -5.38 45.53 -23.97
CA SER A 706 -6.29 45.38 -22.83
C SER A 706 -7.18 46.63 -22.65
N PRO A 707 -8.29 46.54 -21.91
CA PRO A 707 -9.12 47.69 -21.55
C PRO A 707 -8.36 48.77 -20.77
N ALA A 708 -7.32 48.38 -20.03
CA ALA A 708 -6.42 49.31 -19.34
C ALA A 708 -5.41 50.01 -20.28
N GLY A 709 -5.35 49.59 -21.55
CA GLY A 709 -4.48 50.15 -22.58
C GLY A 709 -3.14 49.45 -22.75
N THR A 710 -2.91 48.34 -22.06
CA THR A 710 -1.65 47.57 -22.18
C THR A 710 -1.62 46.80 -23.50
N GLU A 711 -0.56 46.99 -24.27
CA GLU A 711 -0.36 46.33 -25.58
C GLU A 711 0.49 45.05 -25.42
N PHE A 712 -0.04 43.94 -25.92
CA PHE A 712 0.62 42.65 -26.00
C PHE A 712 0.87 42.26 -27.47
N VAL A 713 2.09 41.89 -27.81
CA VAL A 713 2.45 41.52 -29.18
C VAL A 713 2.26 40.02 -29.40
N ILE A 714 1.35 39.65 -30.30
CA ILE A 714 1.08 38.23 -30.66
C ILE A 714 2.02 37.79 -31.79
N HIS A 715 2.26 38.69 -32.75
CA HIS A 715 3.10 38.47 -33.93
C HIS A 715 3.77 39.78 -34.35
N ASN A 716 5.05 39.73 -34.72
CA ASN A 716 5.85 40.94 -34.96
C ASN A 716 6.70 40.85 -36.23
N ASN A 717 6.05 40.75 -37.40
CA ASN A 717 6.74 40.72 -38.69
C ASN A 717 7.73 39.55 -38.83
N ASP A 718 7.45 38.45 -38.12
CA ASP A 718 8.27 37.24 -38.11
C ASP A 718 7.66 36.16 -39.02
N GLY A 719 8.36 35.04 -39.24
CA GLY A 719 7.81 33.88 -39.97
C GLY A 719 8.11 33.81 -41.47
N GLY A 720 8.74 34.85 -42.05
CA GLY A 720 9.19 34.85 -43.45
C GLY A 720 8.03 34.71 -44.45
N ALA A 721 8.26 33.96 -45.53
CA ALA A 721 7.28 33.68 -46.58
C ALA A 721 6.22 32.63 -46.17
N GLY A 722 5.92 32.52 -44.88
CA GLY A 722 4.86 31.63 -44.39
C GLY A 722 3.48 32.20 -44.64
N ASP A 723 2.50 31.31 -44.82
CA ASP A 723 1.09 31.65 -44.90
C ASP A 723 0.42 31.49 -43.53
N ASP A 724 -0.58 32.33 -43.27
CA ASP A 724 -1.54 32.27 -42.15
C ASP A 724 -0.96 32.28 -40.71
N ILE A 725 -1.72 32.84 -39.77
CA ILE A 725 -1.40 32.82 -38.34
C ILE A 725 -2.52 32.12 -37.58
N VAL A 726 -2.27 30.86 -37.24
CA VAL A 726 -3.12 30.08 -36.31
C VAL A 726 -2.31 29.78 -35.05
N LYS A 727 -2.54 30.54 -33.98
CA LYS A 727 -1.70 30.51 -32.77
C LYS A 727 -2.50 30.81 -31.52
N THR A 728 -2.11 30.21 -30.40
CA THR A 728 -2.56 30.58 -29.05
C THR A 728 -1.39 31.10 -28.22
N VAL A 729 -1.56 32.24 -27.56
CA VAL A 729 -0.53 32.91 -26.74
C VAL A 729 -1.11 33.24 -25.36
N GLU A 730 -0.31 33.08 -24.31
CA GLU A 730 -0.66 33.49 -22.95
C GLU A 730 0.05 34.80 -22.61
N PHE A 731 -0.69 35.76 -22.02
CA PHE A 731 -0.16 37.05 -21.56
C PHE A 731 -0.42 37.25 -20.08
N ASP A 732 0.55 37.81 -19.38
CA ASP A 732 0.41 38.23 -17.98
C ASP A 732 -0.20 39.64 -17.95
N THR A 733 -1.36 39.76 -17.31
CA THR A 733 -2.11 41.01 -17.12
C THR A 733 -1.88 41.60 -15.74
N GLY A 734 -1.10 40.93 -14.88
CA GLY A 734 -0.79 41.35 -13.53
C GLY A 734 -2.04 41.56 -12.69
N SER A 735 -2.29 42.82 -12.33
CA SER A 735 -3.44 43.24 -11.52
C SER A 735 -4.41 44.14 -12.29
N GLU A 736 -4.34 44.13 -13.63
CA GLU A 736 -5.30 44.83 -14.48
C GLU A 736 -6.69 44.18 -14.38
N ASP A 737 -7.72 45.02 -14.25
CA ASP A 737 -9.09 44.58 -14.42
C ASP A 737 -9.33 44.26 -15.90
N VAL A 738 -9.85 43.07 -16.18
CA VAL A 738 -10.10 42.59 -17.54
C VAL A 738 -11.42 43.07 -18.13
N ALA A 739 -12.27 43.74 -17.34
CA ALA A 739 -13.53 44.31 -17.82
C ALA A 739 -13.29 45.44 -18.85
N GLY A 740 -14.03 45.36 -19.96
CA GLY A 740 -14.07 46.37 -21.01
C GLY A 740 -13.66 45.83 -22.38
N VAL A 741 -13.38 46.76 -23.30
CA VAL A 741 -13.14 46.42 -24.70
C VAL A 741 -11.68 46.00 -24.92
N TRP A 742 -11.50 44.73 -25.25
CA TRP A 742 -10.24 44.21 -25.78
C TRP A 742 -10.17 44.41 -27.28
N SER A 743 -9.01 44.82 -27.79
CA SER A 743 -8.82 45.12 -29.21
C SER A 743 -7.69 44.29 -29.81
N LEU A 744 -8.00 43.44 -30.78
CA LEU A 744 -7.02 42.78 -31.63
C LEU A 744 -6.79 43.63 -32.89
N LYS A 745 -5.56 44.09 -33.09
CA LYS A 745 -5.16 44.89 -34.24
C LYS A 745 -4.18 44.13 -35.11
N ALA A 746 -4.48 44.04 -36.40
CA ALA A 746 -3.55 43.54 -37.42
C ALA A 746 -3.17 44.69 -38.35
N VAL A 747 -1.87 44.88 -38.56
CA VAL A 747 -1.32 45.88 -39.47
C VAL A 747 -0.45 45.17 -40.49
N ASP A 748 -0.82 45.29 -41.75
CA ASP A 748 0.04 44.94 -42.88
C ASP A 748 0.94 46.14 -43.23
N ARG A 749 2.25 45.90 -43.24
CA ARG A 749 3.27 46.95 -43.38
C ARG A 749 3.92 46.98 -44.75
N ILE A 750 3.78 45.93 -45.54
CA ILE A 750 4.39 45.79 -46.87
C ILE A 750 3.25 45.66 -47.88
N GLY A 751 3.50 46.05 -49.12
CA GLY A 751 2.49 45.96 -50.17
C GLY A 751 2.36 44.55 -50.73
N PHE A 752 1.36 44.34 -51.59
CA PHE A 752 1.19 43.22 -52.54
C PHE A 752 0.47 41.98 -52.01
N ASP A 753 0.38 41.82 -50.71
CA ASP A 753 -0.31 40.72 -50.06
C ASP A 753 -1.60 41.22 -49.38
N THR A 754 -2.56 40.34 -49.19
CA THR A 754 -3.82 40.69 -48.51
C THR A 754 -4.19 39.58 -47.55
N GLY A 755 -4.90 39.95 -46.49
CA GLY A 755 -5.37 38.95 -45.54
C GLY A 755 -6.62 39.37 -44.79
N THR A 756 -7.00 38.55 -43.83
CA THR A 756 -8.24 38.70 -43.06
C THR A 756 -8.04 38.13 -41.67
N ILE A 757 -8.44 38.87 -40.64
CA ILE A 757 -8.68 38.27 -39.32
C ILE A 757 -9.96 37.45 -39.47
N ASN A 758 -9.85 36.13 -39.43
CA ASN A 758 -10.99 35.23 -39.59
C ASN A 758 -11.78 35.14 -38.30
N SER A 759 -11.08 34.88 -37.18
CA SER A 759 -11.64 34.86 -35.85
C SER A 759 -10.56 35.01 -34.77
N TRP A 760 -10.96 35.35 -33.56
CA TRP A 760 -10.10 35.23 -32.38
C TRP A 760 -10.89 35.03 -31.09
N LYS A 761 -10.22 34.46 -30.09
CA LYS A 761 -10.78 34.16 -28.76
C LYS A 761 -9.91 34.72 -27.66
N LEU A 762 -10.55 35.13 -26.58
CA LEU A 762 -9.93 35.56 -25.32
C LEU A 762 -10.48 34.71 -24.19
N ALA A 763 -9.61 33.96 -23.51
CA ALA A 763 -9.95 33.20 -22.31
C ALA A 763 -9.31 33.87 -21.08
N LEU A 764 -10.13 34.16 -20.08
CA LEU A 764 -9.74 34.76 -18.80
C LEU A 764 -9.20 33.73 -17.80
#